data_AF-A0A644F8L4-F1
#
_entry.id   AF-A0A644F8L4-F1
#
_cell.length_a   1.000
_cell.length_b   1.000
_cell.length_c   1.000
_cell.angle_alpha   90.00
_cell.angle_beta   90.00
_cell.angle_gamma   90.00
#
_symmetry.space_group_name_H-M   'P 1'
#
loop_
_entity.id
_entity.type
_entity.pdbx_description
1 polymer ?
#
loop_
_entity_poly.entity_id
_entity_poly.type
_entity_poly.pdbx_seq_one_letter_code
_entity_poly.pdbx_strand_id
1 'polypeptide(L)'
;MLVGIGLIFAVALADACSPSIDGCAECDSTGQGCTKCDANGNTPYLKKTNPGDQTGTCVSKEDCTRDGGYYADDTTDPNAKECKKCDATCAACSSGLATACTKCEAGGATPYLKKTNPGDQTGTCVSKEDCTRDGGYYADDTTDPNAKECKKCDATCAACSSGLATACTKCEAGGATPYLKKTNPGDQTGTCVSKEDCTRDGGYYADDTTDPNAKECKKCDATCAACSSGLATACTKCEAGGATPYLKKTNPGDQTGTCVSKEDCTRDGGYYADDTTDPNAKECKKCDAGQKPNTAGTQCFACPDSNCERCDQSDVCARCSTGAPPENGKCPAATPGCHSSCKDCVSGANTSEDDKCLSCSGDNYLKVTDTDAHSGVCVSASACTSDTTHFTKEVADSTGSKKMCLSCSDATHGITGCKKCALKTLSGETESTVVCSECTDKRLTPSGNACLEQCPAGTYADNINGVSVCASCHATCAECNGNADAASCTACYPGYSLLYGSGTAGTCVKECTGAFITNCADGQCTANVGGAKYCAQCKDGYAPIDGICTAVKTGRDASVCTAAGGKCTKCAGEYTLMSGGCYGVAKLPGKAVCTTANNGKCTMCAANNRAPVQEKCPECSEGCAKCNDSNACTECLPGYYKGAGDKCFKCTASSGNNNQITGVANCVSCAPPAGNAGGPVTCYIKTDGDNTGGSVNKSGLSTGAIAGISVAVIVVVGGLVGFLCWWFVCRGKA
;
A
#
# COMPACT_ATOMS: atom_id res chain seq x y z
N MET A 1 -105.24 -3.11 36.88
CA MET A 1 -103.79 -2.81 36.96
C MET A 1 -103.08 -4.00 36.33
N LEU A 2 -102.82 -4.10 35.02
CA LEU A 2 -101.97 -3.27 34.15
C LEU A 2 -100.59 -3.01 34.75
N VAL A 3 -99.61 -3.83 34.35
CA VAL A 3 -98.18 -3.50 34.33
C VAL A 3 -97.66 -3.92 32.96
N GLY A 4 -97.39 -2.92 32.12
CA GLY A 4 -96.76 -3.10 30.81
C GLY A 4 -95.24 -3.01 30.94
N ILE A 5 -94.55 -3.92 30.27
CA ILE A 5 -93.10 -3.86 30.02
C ILE A 5 -92.95 -3.56 28.54
N GLY A 6 -92.53 -2.35 28.22
CA GLY A 6 -91.95 -2.00 26.93
C GLY A 6 -90.44 -1.98 27.07
N LEU A 7 -89.74 -2.85 26.33
CA LEU A 7 -88.31 -2.73 26.10
C LEU A 7 -88.06 -2.86 24.60
N ILE A 8 -87.47 -1.81 24.08
CA ILE A 8 -87.25 -1.45 22.68
C ILE A 8 -86.14 -2.35 22.12
N PHE A 9 -86.44 -3.11 21.06
CA PHE A 9 -85.40 -3.68 20.20
C PHE A 9 -84.81 -2.54 19.36
N ALA A 10 -83.62 -2.08 19.74
CA ALA A 10 -82.77 -1.30 18.86
C ALA A 10 -82.23 -2.25 17.79
N VAL A 11 -82.87 -2.27 16.62
CA VAL A 11 -82.26 -2.79 15.39
C VAL A 11 -81.13 -1.82 15.05
N ALA A 12 -79.88 -2.23 15.30
CA ALA A 12 -78.73 -1.58 14.69
C ALA A 12 -78.84 -1.83 13.19
N LEU A 13 -79.33 -0.83 12.44
CA LEU A 13 -79.16 -0.82 11.00
C LEU A 13 -77.64 -0.74 10.76
N ALA A 14 -77.07 -1.74 10.08
CA ALA A 14 -75.78 -1.56 9.43
C ALA A 14 -75.98 -0.43 8.41
N ASP A 15 -75.36 0.72 8.66
CA ASP A 15 -75.47 1.88 7.78
C ASP A 15 -74.96 1.49 6.39
N ALA A 16 -75.83 1.60 5.38
CA ALA A 16 -75.44 1.41 3.99
C ALA A 16 -74.44 2.50 3.60
N CYS A 17 -73.31 2.11 3.00
CA CYS A 17 -72.27 3.02 2.53
C CYS A 17 -72.88 4.10 1.63
N SER A 18 -72.69 5.39 1.98
CA SER A 18 -73.26 6.51 1.24
C SER A 18 -72.23 7.65 1.11
N PRO A 19 -71.63 7.86 -0.08
CA PRO A 19 -71.90 7.16 -1.34
C PRO A 19 -71.46 5.69 -1.34
N SER A 20 -72.02 4.88 -2.26
CA SER A 20 -71.63 3.47 -2.41
C SER A 20 -70.14 3.36 -2.72
N ILE A 21 -69.38 2.66 -1.85
CA ILE A 21 -67.96 2.42 -2.05
C ILE A 21 -67.80 1.10 -2.82
N ASP A 22 -67.11 1.15 -3.95
CA ASP A 22 -66.92 -0.01 -4.82
C ASP A 22 -66.19 -1.16 -4.10
N GLY A 23 -66.76 -2.38 -4.19
CA GLY A 23 -66.24 -3.58 -3.53
C GLY A 23 -66.40 -3.63 -1.99
N CYS A 24 -67.04 -2.63 -1.36
CA CYS A 24 -67.18 -2.56 0.09
C CYS A 24 -68.47 -3.22 0.60
N ALA A 25 -68.34 -4.10 1.60
CA ALA A 25 -69.46 -4.81 2.22
C ALA A 25 -69.97 -4.13 3.51
N GLU A 26 -69.07 -3.54 4.30
CA GLU A 26 -69.40 -2.83 5.55
C GLU A 26 -68.62 -1.51 5.62
N CYS A 27 -69.28 -0.44 6.08
CA CYS A 27 -68.69 0.88 6.24
C CYS A 27 -68.61 1.30 7.71
N ASP A 28 -67.82 2.33 7.98
CA ASP A 28 -67.73 2.97 9.28
C ASP A 28 -69.02 3.71 9.66
N SER A 29 -69.11 4.18 10.91
CA SER A 29 -70.29 4.89 11.42
C SER A 29 -70.57 6.24 10.74
N THR A 30 -69.66 6.72 9.90
CA THR A 30 -69.85 7.92 9.07
C THR A 30 -70.33 7.60 7.66
N GLY A 31 -70.30 6.32 7.25
CA GLY A 31 -70.66 5.84 5.92
C GLY A 31 -69.64 6.20 4.83
N GLN A 32 -68.47 6.72 5.20
CA GLN A 32 -67.47 7.28 4.29
C GLN A 32 -66.22 6.41 4.13
N GLY A 33 -65.96 5.47 5.04
CA GLY A 33 -64.80 4.59 4.97
C GLY A 33 -65.19 3.13 4.98
N CYS A 34 -64.53 2.32 4.13
CA CYS A 34 -64.79 0.89 4.08
C CYS A 34 -64.08 0.17 5.23
N THR A 35 -64.83 -0.58 6.05
CA THR A 35 -64.30 -1.38 7.16
C THR A 35 -64.14 -2.85 6.80
N LYS A 36 -64.82 -3.31 5.74
CA LYS A 36 -64.75 -4.70 5.24
C LYS A 36 -65.15 -4.81 3.77
N CYS A 37 -64.39 -5.58 3.00
CA CYS A 37 -64.64 -5.80 1.58
C CYS A 37 -65.55 -7.01 1.33
N ASP A 38 -66.23 -7.03 0.18
CA ASP A 38 -67.00 -8.19 -0.26
C ASP A 38 -66.06 -9.35 -0.60
N ALA A 39 -66.07 -10.39 0.25
CA ALA A 39 -65.20 -11.55 0.13
C ALA A 39 -65.41 -12.37 -1.16
N ASN A 40 -66.58 -12.21 -1.81
CA ASN A 40 -66.97 -12.87 -3.07
C ASN A 40 -66.88 -11.94 -4.29
N GLY A 41 -66.57 -10.66 -4.08
CA GLY A 41 -66.38 -9.67 -5.14
C GLY A 41 -65.01 -9.75 -5.82
N ASN A 42 -64.80 -8.90 -6.83
CA ASN A 42 -63.54 -8.82 -7.59
C ASN A 42 -62.39 -8.18 -6.79
N THR A 43 -62.68 -7.49 -5.69
CA THR A 43 -61.72 -6.78 -4.84
C THR A 43 -61.86 -7.17 -3.36
N PRO A 44 -61.62 -8.45 -3.01
CA PRO A 44 -62.03 -8.96 -1.70
C PRO A 44 -61.07 -8.60 -0.56
N TYR A 45 -59.92 -7.96 -0.82
CA TYR A 45 -58.91 -7.65 0.20
C TYR A 45 -58.99 -6.19 0.66
N LEU A 46 -59.08 -5.97 1.97
CA LEU A 46 -59.01 -4.63 2.54
C LEU A 46 -57.56 -4.19 2.73
N LYS A 47 -57.13 -3.13 2.03
CA LYS A 47 -55.81 -2.49 2.15
C LYS A 47 -55.92 -1.22 2.99
N LYS A 48 -55.29 -1.24 4.17
CA LYS A 48 -55.23 -0.10 5.10
C LYS A 48 -53.93 0.68 4.90
N THR A 49 -53.99 1.99 5.01
CA THR A 49 -52.81 2.86 4.90
C THR A 49 -51.87 2.63 6.08
N ASN A 50 -52.42 2.56 7.30
CA ASN A 50 -51.70 2.21 8.52
C ASN A 50 -52.37 1.01 9.24
N PRO A 51 -51.60 0.17 9.95
CA PRO A 51 -52.14 -0.98 10.68
C PRO A 51 -53.20 -0.66 11.73
N GLY A 52 -53.23 0.58 12.25
CA GLY A 52 -54.21 1.04 13.23
C GLY A 52 -55.49 1.65 12.63
N ASP A 53 -55.56 1.78 11.31
CA ASP A 53 -56.70 2.40 10.64
C ASP A 53 -57.92 1.46 10.70
N GLN A 54 -59.07 2.02 11.05
CA GLN A 54 -60.33 1.27 11.09
C GLN A 54 -60.93 1.08 9.69
N THR A 55 -60.48 1.86 8.71
CA THR A 55 -61.01 1.87 7.34
C THR A 55 -59.87 1.73 6.31
N GLY A 56 -60.21 1.24 5.11
CA GLY A 56 -59.25 1.00 4.03
C GLY A 56 -59.91 0.98 2.65
N THR A 57 -59.16 0.52 1.64
CA THR A 57 -59.62 0.39 0.25
C THR A 57 -59.67 -1.06 -0.17
N CYS A 58 -60.73 -1.46 -0.88
CA CYS A 58 -60.89 -2.82 -1.38
C CYS A 58 -60.10 -3.02 -2.66
N VAL A 59 -59.24 -4.05 -2.68
CA VAL A 59 -58.33 -4.35 -3.80
C VAL A 59 -58.35 -5.85 -4.14
N SER A 60 -57.90 -6.18 -5.35
CA SER A 60 -57.69 -7.57 -5.77
C SER A 60 -56.44 -8.17 -5.11
N LYS A 61 -56.25 -9.49 -5.25
CA LYS A 61 -55.05 -10.18 -4.74
C LYS A 61 -53.78 -9.68 -5.41
N GLU A 62 -53.86 -9.37 -6.70
CA GLU A 62 -52.74 -8.84 -7.50
C GLU A 62 -52.41 -7.41 -7.07
N ASP A 63 -53.43 -6.58 -6.85
CA ASP A 63 -53.27 -5.17 -6.45
C ASP A 63 -52.73 -5.06 -5.01
N CYS A 64 -52.99 -6.07 -4.19
CA CYS A 64 -52.42 -6.22 -2.86
C CYS A 64 -50.89 -6.33 -2.88
N THR A 65 -50.33 -7.03 -3.88
CA THR A 65 -48.88 -7.29 -3.99
C THR A 65 -48.17 -6.37 -4.99
N ARG A 66 -48.92 -5.68 -5.86
CA ARG A 66 -48.40 -4.85 -6.97
C ARG A 66 -47.55 -3.66 -6.53
N ASP A 67 -47.93 -2.97 -5.45
CA ASP A 67 -47.27 -1.73 -5.03
C ASP A 67 -46.05 -1.96 -4.11
N GLY A 68 -45.71 -3.22 -3.81
CA GLY A 68 -44.69 -3.57 -2.83
C GLY A 68 -45.12 -3.35 -1.38
N GLY A 69 -44.44 -4.00 -0.43
CA GLY A 69 -44.62 -3.81 1.01
C GLY A 69 -45.86 -4.47 1.63
N TYR A 70 -46.70 -5.18 0.87
CA TYR A 70 -47.88 -5.89 1.37
C TYR A 70 -48.00 -7.30 0.78
N TYR A 71 -48.61 -8.22 1.53
CA TYR A 71 -48.99 -9.56 1.10
C TYR A 71 -50.48 -9.81 1.34
N ALA A 72 -51.07 -10.67 0.49
CA ALA A 72 -52.45 -11.09 0.64
C ALA A 72 -52.56 -12.13 1.76
N ASP A 73 -53.23 -11.78 2.86
CA ASP A 73 -53.46 -12.71 3.96
C ASP A 73 -54.80 -13.43 3.80
N ASP A 74 -54.72 -14.74 3.59
CA ASP A 74 -55.87 -15.64 3.46
C ASP A 74 -56.15 -16.41 4.77
N THR A 75 -55.40 -16.15 5.85
CA THR A 75 -55.24 -17.11 6.97
C THR A 75 -56.09 -16.87 8.21
N THR A 76 -56.95 -15.85 8.28
CA THR A 76 -57.65 -15.50 9.54
C THR A 76 -59.18 -15.46 9.52
N ASP A 77 -59.86 -15.24 8.39
CA ASP A 77 -61.32 -15.42 8.24
C ASP A 77 -61.66 -15.40 6.73
N PRO A 78 -62.39 -16.39 6.17
CA PRO A 78 -62.82 -16.36 4.78
C PRO A 78 -63.65 -15.11 4.42
N ASN A 79 -64.21 -14.42 5.42
CA ASN A 79 -65.00 -13.20 5.27
C ASN A 79 -64.22 -11.91 5.62
N ALA A 80 -62.93 -11.98 6.02
CA ALA A 80 -62.12 -10.80 6.35
C ALA A 80 -60.70 -10.94 5.78
N LYS A 81 -60.60 -10.88 4.45
CA LYS A 81 -59.32 -10.88 3.73
C LYS A 81 -58.70 -9.49 3.78
N GLU A 82 -57.41 -9.42 4.12
CA GLU A 82 -56.70 -8.14 4.26
C GLU A 82 -55.35 -8.16 3.54
N CYS A 83 -54.92 -6.97 3.11
CA CYS A 83 -53.54 -6.74 2.71
C CYS A 83 -52.71 -6.40 3.95
N LYS A 84 -51.88 -7.35 4.39
CA LYS A 84 -51.00 -7.15 5.54
C LYS A 84 -49.64 -6.67 5.11
N LYS A 85 -49.05 -5.77 5.90
CA LYS A 85 -47.75 -5.19 5.61
C LYS A 85 -46.65 -6.24 5.80
N CYS A 86 -45.67 -6.23 4.92
CA CYS A 86 -44.44 -6.99 5.09
C CYS A 86 -43.63 -6.47 6.28
N ASP A 87 -42.65 -7.27 6.71
CA ASP A 87 -41.59 -6.76 7.59
C ASP A 87 -40.92 -5.53 6.93
N ALA A 88 -40.50 -4.56 7.73
CA ALA A 88 -39.95 -3.30 7.24
C ALA A 88 -38.68 -3.46 6.39
N THR A 89 -38.02 -4.62 6.46
CA THR A 89 -36.84 -4.96 5.66
C THR A 89 -37.17 -5.57 4.29
N CYS A 90 -38.40 -6.05 4.07
CA CYS A 90 -38.82 -6.65 2.80
C CYS A 90 -39.52 -5.64 1.87
N ALA A 91 -39.12 -5.61 0.61
CA ALA A 91 -39.88 -4.93 -0.45
C ALA A 91 -41.08 -5.75 -0.94
N ALA A 92 -40.98 -7.08 -0.86
CA ALA A 92 -42.09 -8.01 -1.07
C ALA A 92 -41.90 -9.23 -0.18
N CYS A 93 -43.00 -9.85 0.24
CA CYS A 93 -42.99 -10.97 1.18
C CYS A 93 -44.15 -11.94 0.93
N SER A 94 -43.99 -13.17 1.41
CA SER A 94 -45.05 -14.18 1.44
C SER A 94 -45.85 -14.17 2.76
N SER A 95 -45.30 -13.54 3.80
CA SER A 95 -45.97 -13.29 5.08
C SER A 95 -45.30 -12.14 5.82
N GLY A 96 -45.88 -11.68 6.94
CA GLY A 96 -45.33 -10.59 7.75
C GLY A 96 -44.06 -10.96 8.55
N LEU A 97 -43.46 -12.13 8.34
CA LEU A 97 -42.24 -12.55 8.99
C LEU A 97 -41.01 -12.03 8.23
N ALA A 98 -39.98 -11.59 8.96
CA ALA A 98 -38.70 -11.16 8.37
C ALA A 98 -37.98 -12.26 7.56
N THR A 99 -38.31 -13.53 7.79
CA THR A 99 -37.76 -14.69 7.04
C THR A 99 -38.56 -15.05 5.79
N ALA A 100 -39.69 -14.37 5.57
CA ALA A 100 -40.61 -14.62 4.46
C ALA A 100 -40.48 -13.56 3.36
N CYS A 101 -39.39 -12.81 3.30
CA CYS A 101 -39.15 -11.85 2.22
C CYS A 101 -38.94 -12.60 0.90
N THR A 102 -39.61 -12.18 -0.17
CA THR A 102 -39.32 -12.63 -1.54
C THR A 102 -38.42 -11.63 -2.27
N LYS A 103 -38.36 -10.38 -1.78
CA LYS A 103 -37.52 -9.31 -2.32
C LYS A 103 -37.15 -8.30 -1.23
N CYS A 104 -35.94 -7.76 -1.31
CA CYS A 104 -35.42 -6.76 -0.37
C CYS A 104 -35.44 -5.33 -0.95
N GLU A 105 -35.44 -4.34 -0.06
CA GLU A 105 -35.40 -2.93 -0.41
C GLU A 105 -34.02 -2.53 -0.96
N ALA A 106 -33.94 -2.23 -2.27
CA ALA A 106 -32.67 -2.02 -2.99
C ALA A 106 -31.82 -0.83 -2.49
N GLY A 107 -32.47 0.20 -1.93
CA GLY A 107 -31.83 1.39 -1.36
C GLY A 107 -31.78 1.42 0.17
N GLY A 108 -32.21 0.33 0.83
CA GLY A 108 -32.25 0.22 2.29
C GLY A 108 -30.92 -0.26 2.89
N ALA A 109 -30.88 -0.34 4.23
CA ALA A 109 -29.72 -0.86 4.98
C ALA A 109 -29.48 -2.37 4.75
N THR A 110 -30.49 -3.11 4.30
CA THR A 110 -30.46 -4.56 4.11
C THR A 110 -30.92 -4.98 2.70
N PRO A 111 -30.17 -4.66 1.63
CA PRO A 111 -30.66 -4.83 0.27
C PRO A 111 -30.48 -6.26 -0.30
N TYR A 112 -29.82 -7.19 0.40
CA TYR A 112 -29.52 -8.53 -0.12
C TYR A 112 -30.48 -9.57 0.45
N LEU A 113 -31.07 -10.40 -0.41
CA LEU A 113 -31.87 -11.54 0.03
C LEU A 113 -30.98 -12.75 0.33
N LYS A 114 -30.92 -13.16 1.60
CA LYS A 114 -30.23 -14.38 2.05
C LYS A 114 -31.25 -15.51 2.25
N LYS A 115 -31.17 -16.53 1.39
CA LYS A 115 -31.99 -17.74 1.47
C LYS A 115 -31.25 -18.82 2.24
N THR A 116 -31.97 -19.66 2.97
CA THR A 116 -31.38 -20.79 3.68
C THR A 116 -30.87 -21.84 2.68
N ASN A 117 -31.65 -22.10 1.64
CA ASN A 117 -31.27 -22.95 0.51
C ASN A 117 -31.48 -22.19 -0.82
N PRO A 118 -30.66 -22.46 -1.85
CA PRO A 118 -30.79 -21.79 -3.16
C PRO A 118 -32.15 -21.97 -3.85
N GLY A 119 -32.88 -23.04 -3.54
CA GLY A 119 -34.21 -23.33 -4.08
C GLY A 119 -35.37 -22.66 -3.33
N ASP A 120 -35.11 -21.99 -2.21
CA ASP A 120 -36.17 -21.39 -1.41
C ASP A 120 -36.78 -20.19 -2.13
N GLN A 121 -38.10 -20.04 -2.02
CA GLN A 121 -38.82 -18.90 -2.59
C GLN A 121 -38.74 -17.65 -1.71
N THR A 122 -38.46 -17.82 -0.42
CA THR A 122 -38.35 -16.74 0.56
C THR A 122 -37.00 -16.77 1.29
N GLY A 123 -36.61 -15.64 1.87
CA GLY A 123 -35.39 -15.49 2.65
C GLY A 123 -35.47 -14.29 3.59
N THR A 124 -34.32 -13.95 4.18
CA THR A 124 -34.18 -12.80 5.08
C THR A 124 -33.37 -11.71 4.38
N CYS A 125 -33.78 -10.45 4.54
CA CYS A 125 -33.04 -9.32 4.01
C CYS A 125 -31.88 -8.93 4.93
N VAL A 126 -30.68 -8.86 4.37
CA VAL A 126 -29.43 -8.61 5.12
C VAL A 126 -28.57 -7.55 4.44
N SER A 127 -27.63 -6.97 5.19
CA SER A 127 -26.62 -6.06 4.63
C SER A 127 -25.55 -6.83 3.84
N LYS A 128 -24.69 -6.10 3.11
CA LYS A 128 -23.57 -6.69 2.38
C LYS A 128 -22.60 -7.41 3.32
N GLU A 129 -22.36 -6.83 4.48
CA GLU A 129 -21.48 -7.37 5.51
C GLU A 129 -22.04 -8.66 6.09
N ASP A 130 -23.33 -8.65 6.44
CA ASP A 130 -24.05 -9.80 7.02
C ASP A 130 -24.18 -10.98 6.04
N CYS A 131 -24.15 -10.68 4.74
CA CYS A 131 -24.06 -11.66 3.69
C CYS A 131 -22.80 -12.53 3.80
N THR A 132 -21.67 -11.90 4.15
CA THR A 132 -20.35 -12.56 4.24
C THR A 132 -19.95 -12.98 5.65
N ARG A 133 -20.60 -12.44 6.68
CA ARG A 133 -20.22 -12.59 8.10
C ARG A 133 -20.18 -14.02 8.59
N ASP A 134 -21.17 -14.84 8.21
CA ASP A 134 -21.31 -16.21 8.71
C ASP A 134 -20.51 -17.25 7.89
N GLY A 135 -19.76 -16.80 6.87
CA GLY A 135 -19.08 -17.67 5.93
C GLY A 135 -20.04 -18.37 4.94
N GLY A 136 -19.47 -18.95 3.88
CA GLY A 136 -20.18 -19.76 2.89
C GLY A 136 -21.04 -18.99 1.88
N TYR A 137 -21.13 -17.66 1.96
CA TYR A 137 -21.87 -16.82 1.01
C TYR A 137 -21.08 -15.59 0.57
N TYR A 138 -21.36 -15.10 -0.63
CA TYR A 138 -20.88 -13.83 -1.17
C TYR A 138 -22.07 -12.94 -1.59
N ALA A 139 -21.86 -11.63 -1.52
CA ALA A 139 -22.82 -10.65 -1.98
C ALA A 139 -22.78 -10.56 -3.51
N ASP A 140 -23.86 -10.96 -4.17
CA ASP A 140 -23.97 -10.88 -5.62
C ASP A 140 -24.61 -9.55 -6.03
N ASP A 141 -23.77 -8.64 -6.53
CA ASP A 141 -24.17 -7.34 -7.07
C ASP A 141 -24.54 -7.47 -8.55
N THR A 142 -25.58 -8.25 -8.84
CA THR A 142 -26.10 -8.38 -10.21
C THR A 142 -26.44 -7.00 -10.79
N THR A 143 -26.36 -6.84 -12.11
CA THR A 143 -26.65 -5.56 -12.78
C THR A 143 -28.10 -5.10 -12.59
N ASP A 144 -29.00 -5.97 -12.11
CA ASP A 144 -30.33 -5.59 -11.69
C ASP A 144 -30.31 -5.17 -10.21
N PRO A 145 -30.48 -3.88 -9.89
CA PRO A 145 -30.51 -3.41 -8.50
C PRO A 145 -31.64 -4.03 -7.66
N ASN A 146 -32.60 -4.70 -8.30
CA ASN A 146 -33.70 -5.42 -7.67
C ASN A 146 -33.42 -6.90 -7.37
N ALA A 147 -32.28 -7.44 -7.81
CA ALA A 147 -31.93 -8.86 -7.74
C ALA A 147 -30.63 -9.11 -6.96
N LYS A 148 -30.42 -8.35 -5.89
CA LYS A 148 -29.29 -8.54 -4.97
C LYS A 148 -29.54 -9.72 -4.04
N GLU A 149 -28.66 -10.71 -4.08
CA GLU A 149 -28.79 -11.94 -3.29
C GLU A 149 -27.47 -12.31 -2.61
N CYS A 150 -27.58 -13.06 -1.51
CA CYS A 150 -26.44 -13.79 -0.95
C CYS A 150 -26.33 -15.14 -1.62
N LYS A 151 -25.31 -15.31 -2.47
CA LYS A 151 -25.08 -16.57 -3.19
C LYS A 151 -24.07 -17.43 -2.46
N LYS A 152 -24.28 -18.74 -2.47
CA LYS A 152 -23.41 -19.69 -1.80
C LYS A 152 -22.07 -19.78 -2.52
N CYS A 153 -21.00 -19.89 -1.76
CA CYS A 153 -19.67 -20.20 -2.27
C CYS A 153 -19.58 -21.62 -2.83
N ASP A 154 -18.52 -21.88 -3.59
CA ASP A 154 -18.14 -23.26 -3.90
C ASP A 154 -17.95 -24.07 -2.62
N ALA A 155 -18.28 -25.36 -2.65
CA ALA A 155 -18.27 -26.23 -1.47
C ALA A 155 -16.88 -26.37 -0.82
N THR A 156 -15.81 -26.04 -1.54
CA THR A 156 -14.43 -26.06 -1.03
C THR A 156 -14.03 -24.75 -0.32
N CYS A 157 -14.78 -23.66 -0.51
CA CYS A 157 -14.49 -22.36 0.10
C CYS A 157 -15.30 -22.15 1.39
N ALA A 158 -14.62 -21.75 2.47
CA ALA A 158 -15.27 -21.22 3.67
C ALA A 158 -15.74 -19.77 3.48
N ALA A 159 -15.06 -19.01 2.63
CA ALA A 159 -15.48 -17.69 2.16
C ALA A 159 -14.98 -17.48 0.73
N CYS A 160 -15.70 -16.67 -0.05
CA CYS A 160 -15.41 -16.46 -1.46
C CYS A 160 -15.84 -15.06 -1.93
N SER A 161 -15.28 -14.63 -3.06
CA SER A 161 -15.70 -13.42 -3.76
C SER A 161 -16.71 -13.71 -4.88
N SER A 162 -16.83 -14.97 -5.30
CA SER A 162 -17.86 -15.44 -6.23
C SER A 162 -18.07 -16.95 -6.06
N GLY A 163 -19.08 -17.51 -6.75
CA GLY A 163 -19.38 -18.95 -6.71
C GLY A 163 -18.37 -19.85 -7.42
N LEU A 164 -17.23 -19.32 -7.89
CA LEU A 164 -16.19 -20.09 -8.55
C LEU A 164 -15.22 -20.69 -7.54
N ALA A 165 -14.77 -21.92 -7.77
CA ALA A 165 -13.75 -22.58 -6.94
C ALA A 165 -12.38 -21.86 -6.93
N THR A 166 -12.12 -20.98 -7.89
CA THR A 166 -10.91 -20.13 -7.97
C THR A 166 -11.07 -18.78 -7.26
N ALA A 167 -12.27 -18.49 -6.76
CA ALA A 167 -12.61 -17.23 -6.11
C ALA A 167 -12.72 -17.37 -4.58
N CYS A 168 -12.13 -18.42 -3.99
CA CYS A 168 -12.11 -18.58 -2.55
C CYS A 168 -11.23 -17.50 -1.92
N THR A 169 -11.69 -16.85 -0.87
CA THR A 169 -10.88 -15.97 -0.01
C THR A 169 -10.41 -16.70 1.24
N LYS A 170 -11.07 -17.82 1.59
CA LYS A 170 -10.73 -18.68 2.73
C LYS A 170 -11.17 -20.11 2.46
N CYS A 171 -10.37 -21.07 2.91
CA CYS A 171 -10.66 -22.50 2.78
C CYS A 171 -11.20 -23.11 4.08
N GLU A 172 -11.92 -24.22 3.94
CA GLU A 172 -12.45 -24.98 5.07
C GLU A 172 -11.31 -25.68 5.83
N ALA A 173 -11.01 -25.20 7.04
CA ALA A 173 -9.85 -25.65 7.84
C ALA A 173 -9.86 -27.14 8.20
N GLY A 174 -11.05 -27.74 8.34
CA GLY A 174 -11.24 -29.17 8.63
C GLY A 174 -11.58 -30.02 7.40
N GLY A 175 -11.57 -29.43 6.20
CA GLY A 175 -11.91 -30.11 4.95
C GLY A 175 -10.73 -30.87 4.32
N ALA A 176 -11.00 -31.54 3.19
CA ALA A 176 -9.98 -32.24 2.41
C ALA A 176 -8.98 -31.29 1.71
N THR A 177 -9.34 -30.02 1.56
CA THR A 177 -8.56 -28.98 0.85
C THR A 177 -8.40 -27.70 1.69
N PRO A 178 -7.69 -27.75 2.82
CA PRO A 178 -7.68 -26.64 3.78
C PRO A 178 -6.73 -25.49 3.43
N TYR A 179 -5.90 -25.60 2.39
CA TYR A 179 -4.90 -24.58 2.05
C TYR A 179 -5.37 -23.69 0.90
N LEU A 180 -5.30 -22.38 1.07
CA LEU A 180 -5.56 -21.44 -0.02
C LEU A 180 -4.33 -21.27 -0.91
N LYS A 181 -4.41 -21.71 -2.17
CA LYS A 181 -3.37 -21.51 -3.19
C LYS A 181 -3.78 -20.38 -4.13
N LYS A 182 -3.07 -19.26 -4.00
CA LYS A 182 -3.22 -18.09 -4.88
C LYS A 182 -2.28 -18.21 -6.07
N THR A 183 -2.70 -17.70 -7.22
CA THR A 183 -1.83 -17.68 -8.42
C THR A 183 -0.67 -16.72 -8.22
N ASN A 184 -0.93 -15.54 -7.64
CA ASN A 184 0.06 -14.57 -7.22
C ASN A 184 -0.10 -14.20 -5.73
N PRO A 185 0.98 -13.89 -5.00
CA PRO A 185 0.90 -13.54 -3.58
C PRO A 185 0.00 -12.34 -3.26
N GLY A 186 -0.17 -11.42 -4.21
CA GLY A 186 -1.03 -10.24 -4.06
C GLY A 186 -2.51 -10.48 -4.35
N ASP A 187 -2.88 -11.67 -4.85
CA ASP A 187 -4.27 -11.93 -5.21
C ASP A 187 -5.15 -12.01 -3.95
N GLN A 188 -6.37 -11.49 -4.06
CA GLN A 188 -7.34 -11.53 -2.96
C GLN A 188 -8.05 -12.89 -2.88
N THR A 189 -8.05 -13.65 -3.97
CA THR A 189 -8.72 -14.95 -4.09
C THR A 189 -7.76 -16.03 -4.59
N GLY A 190 -8.11 -17.29 -4.35
CA GLY A 190 -7.39 -18.45 -4.85
C GLY A 190 -8.25 -19.71 -4.84
N THR A 191 -7.59 -20.85 -5.04
CA THR A 191 -8.22 -22.17 -5.04
C THR A 191 -7.85 -22.92 -3.76
N CYS A 192 -8.82 -23.60 -3.16
CA CYS A 192 -8.59 -24.45 -2.00
C CYS A 192 -8.00 -25.80 -2.42
N VAL A 193 -6.84 -26.17 -1.85
CA VAL A 193 -6.08 -27.37 -2.20
C VAL A 193 -5.65 -28.16 -0.96
N SER A 194 -5.27 -29.42 -1.15
CA SER A 194 -4.68 -30.26 -0.09
C SER A 194 -3.23 -29.88 0.18
N LYS A 195 -2.64 -30.42 1.26
CA LYS A 195 -1.22 -30.20 1.60
C LYS A 195 -0.30 -30.74 0.50
N GLU A 196 -0.67 -31.87 -0.08
CA GLU A 196 0.07 -32.53 -1.16
C GLU A 196 0.02 -31.70 -2.44
N ASP A 197 -1.16 -31.19 -2.80
CA ASP A 197 -1.38 -30.38 -3.99
C ASP A 197 -0.71 -29.00 -3.88
N CYS A 198 -0.50 -28.54 -2.64
CA CYS A 198 0.26 -27.34 -2.33
C CYS A 198 1.72 -27.46 -2.79
N THR A 199 2.34 -28.63 -2.58
CA THR A 199 3.78 -28.85 -2.84
C THR A 199 4.04 -29.59 -4.16
N ARG A 200 3.03 -30.23 -4.75
CA ARG A 200 3.15 -31.09 -5.96
C ARG A 200 3.74 -30.39 -7.18
N ASP A 201 3.32 -29.15 -7.45
CA ASP A 201 3.71 -28.44 -8.69
C ASP A 201 5.04 -27.69 -8.56
N GLY A 202 5.72 -27.78 -7.41
CA GLY A 202 6.92 -27.00 -7.10
C GLY A 202 6.62 -25.52 -6.84
N GLY A 203 7.59 -24.80 -6.28
CA GLY A 203 7.55 -23.36 -6.04
C GLY A 203 6.66 -22.91 -4.88
N TYR A 204 5.98 -23.81 -4.16
CA TYR A 204 5.17 -23.49 -2.99
C TYR A 204 5.41 -24.46 -1.83
N TYR A 205 5.22 -23.97 -0.60
CA TYR A 205 5.19 -24.76 0.62
C TYR A 205 3.87 -24.56 1.36
N ALA A 206 3.46 -25.60 2.09
CA ALA A 206 2.28 -25.55 2.94
C ALA A 206 2.62 -24.78 4.22
N ASP A 207 2.00 -23.62 4.41
CA ASP A 207 2.19 -22.81 5.60
C ASP A 207 1.14 -23.19 6.67
N ASP A 208 1.58 -24.01 7.62
CA ASP A 208 0.81 -24.38 8.81
C ASP A 208 0.97 -23.29 9.88
N THR A 209 0.42 -22.09 9.61
CA THR A 209 0.42 -21.00 10.60
C THR A 209 -0.24 -21.48 11.90
N THR A 210 0.10 -20.85 13.03
CA THR A 210 -0.49 -21.21 14.33
C THR A 210 -2.01 -21.01 14.38
N ASP A 211 -2.58 -20.26 13.44
CA ASP A 211 -4.03 -20.16 13.27
C ASP A 211 -4.52 -21.28 12.32
N PRO A 212 -5.28 -22.27 12.83
CA PRO A 212 -5.81 -23.36 12.00
C PRO A 212 -6.74 -22.87 10.87
N ASN A 213 -7.20 -21.61 10.92
CA ASN A 213 -8.08 -21.00 9.94
C ASN A 213 -7.35 -20.18 8.86
N ALA A 214 -6.02 -20.09 8.91
CA ALA A 214 -5.20 -19.27 8.01
C ALA A 214 -4.10 -20.10 7.31
N LYS A 215 -4.48 -21.27 6.79
CA LYS A 215 -3.58 -22.15 6.04
C LYS A 215 -3.49 -21.73 4.57
N GLU A 216 -2.27 -21.51 4.10
CA GLU A 216 -2.01 -21.02 2.75
C GLU A 216 -0.87 -21.80 2.06
N CYS A 217 -0.91 -21.83 0.73
CA CYS A 217 0.25 -22.20 -0.07
C CYS A 217 1.09 -20.97 -0.34
N LYS A 218 2.24 -20.87 0.34
CA LYS A 218 3.15 -19.74 0.18
C LYS A 218 4.25 -20.07 -0.80
N LYS A 219 4.63 -19.07 -1.59
CA LYS A 219 5.66 -19.23 -2.61
C LYS A 219 7.03 -19.38 -1.95
N CYS A 220 7.85 -20.26 -2.50
CA CYS A 220 9.26 -20.38 -2.13
C CYS A 220 10.04 -19.12 -2.54
N ASP A 221 11.25 -18.98 -1.99
CA ASP A 221 12.22 -18.05 -2.56
C ASP A 221 12.43 -18.37 -4.05
N ALA A 222 12.65 -17.34 -4.87
CA ALA A 222 12.75 -17.48 -6.32
C ALA A 222 13.89 -18.41 -6.78
N THR A 223 14.87 -18.68 -5.92
CA THR A 223 15.99 -19.60 -6.18
C THR A 223 15.64 -21.06 -5.88
N CYS A 224 14.59 -21.32 -5.10
CA CYS A 224 14.15 -22.68 -4.75
C CYS A 224 13.07 -23.20 -5.71
N ALA A 225 13.29 -24.40 -6.26
CA ALA A 225 12.23 -25.16 -6.93
C ALA A 225 11.26 -25.82 -5.95
N ALA A 226 11.73 -26.15 -4.75
CA ALA A 226 10.92 -26.59 -3.63
C ALA A 226 11.57 -26.13 -2.31
N CYS A 227 10.76 -25.88 -1.29
CA CYS A 227 11.22 -25.34 -0.02
C CYS A 227 10.38 -25.83 1.16
N SER A 228 10.94 -25.73 2.36
CA SER A 228 10.23 -25.95 3.62
C SER A 228 9.66 -24.65 4.22
N SER A 229 10.15 -23.49 3.77
CA SER A 229 9.62 -22.17 4.11
C SER A 229 10.04 -21.15 3.05
N GLY A 230 9.52 -19.91 3.13
CA GLY A 230 9.86 -18.83 2.19
C GLY A 230 11.28 -18.27 2.29
N LEU A 231 12.14 -18.85 3.13
CA LEU A 231 13.53 -18.42 3.29
C LEU A 231 14.42 -19.05 2.22
N ALA A 232 15.37 -18.28 1.69
CA ALA A 232 16.37 -18.78 0.74
C ALA A 232 17.26 -19.91 1.29
N THR A 233 17.38 -20.02 2.62
CA THR A 233 18.12 -21.10 3.31
C THR A 233 17.29 -22.35 3.55
N ALA A 234 15.99 -22.31 3.26
CA ALA A 234 15.04 -23.40 3.49
C ALA A 234 14.67 -24.14 2.19
N CYS A 235 15.49 -24.03 1.14
CA CYS A 235 15.28 -24.77 -0.10
C CYS A 235 15.49 -26.27 0.18
N THR A 236 14.58 -27.11 -0.29
CA THR A 236 14.77 -28.57 -0.36
C THR A 236 15.24 -28.99 -1.75
N LYS A 237 15.04 -28.14 -2.75
CA LYS A 237 15.44 -28.36 -4.14
C LYS A 237 15.65 -27.04 -4.87
N CYS A 238 16.66 -26.98 -5.73
CA CYS A 238 16.99 -25.81 -6.54
C CYS A 238 16.47 -25.92 -7.97
N GLU A 239 16.30 -24.77 -8.62
CA GLU A 239 15.91 -24.69 -10.03
C GLU A 239 17.04 -25.17 -10.94
N ALA A 240 16.87 -26.36 -11.55
CA ALA A 240 17.92 -27.03 -12.32
C ALA A 240 18.43 -26.24 -13.54
N GLY A 241 17.59 -25.39 -14.13
CA GLY A 241 17.93 -24.51 -15.27
C GLY A 241 18.20 -23.06 -14.88
N GLY A 242 18.22 -22.74 -13.59
CA GLY A 242 18.44 -21.38 -13.08
C GLY A 242 19.91 -21.00 -12.93
N ALA A 243 20.17 -19.76 -12.51
CA ALA A 243 21.52 -19.25 -12.23
C ALA A 243 22.18 -19.93 -11.00
N THR A 244 21.39 -20.54 -10.12
CA THR A 244 21.83 -21.15 -8.86
C THR A 244 21.29 -22.59 -8.71
N PRO A 245 21.73 -23.55 -9.54
CA PRO A 245 21.09 -24.86 -9.59
C PRO A 245 21.57 -25.85 -8.52
N TYR A 246 22.60 -25.53 -7.71
CA TYR A 246 23.16 -26.45 -6.73
C TYR A 246 22.64 -26.18 -5.32
N LEU A 247 22.10 -27.20 -4.67
CA LEU A 247 21.70 -27.11 -3.27
C LEU A 247 22.91 -27.27 -2.35
N LYS A 248 23.26 -26.22 -1.61
CA LYS A 248 24.33 -26.23 -0.60
C LYS A 248 23.73 -26.31 0.81
N LYS A 249 23.96 -27.45 1.45
CA LYS A 249 23.56 -27.71 2.84
C LYS A 249 24.72 -27.36 3.79
N THR A 250 24.39 -26.84 4.97
CA THR A 250 25.39 -26.56 6.00
C THR A 250 26.02 -27.86 6.48
N ASN A 251 25.19 -28.87 6.75
CA ASN A 251 25.62 -30.23 7.07
C ASN A 251 25.02 -31.24 6.06
N PRO A 252 25.75 -32.32 5.72
CA PRO A 252 25.26 -33.33 4.77
C PRO A 252 23.93 -33.99 5.15
N GLY A 253 23.59 -34.01 6.45
CA GLY A 253 22.34 -34.58 6.96
C GLY A 253 21.15 -33.61 6.96
N ASP A 254 21.37 -32.33 6.62
CA ASP A 254 20.29 -31.34 6.65
C ASP A 254 19.28 -31.60 5.54
N GLN A 255 18.00 -31.38 5.85
CA GLN A 255 16.92 -31.55 4.87
C GLN A 255 16.75 -30.32 3.96
N THR A 256 17.33 -29.19 4.36
CA THR A 256 17.23 -27.90 3.65
C THR A 256 18.60 -27.26 3.47
N GLY A 257 18.72 -26.36 2.50
CA GLY A 257 19.93 -25.63 2.20
C GLY A 257 19.66 -24.38 1.35
N THR A 258 20.74 -23.77 0.86
CA THR A 258 20.69 -22.58 0.01
C THR A 258 21.06 -22.94 -1.43
N CYS A 259 20.35 -22.39 -2.40
CA CYS A 259 20.66 -22.58 -3.82
C CYS A 259 21.80 -21.65 -4.27
N VAL A 260 22.85 -22.22 -4.87
CA VAL A 260 24.06 -21.50 -5.29
C VAL A 260 24.50 -21.85 -6.71
N SER A 261 25.32 -20.99 -7.31
CA SER A 261 25.96 -21.23 -8.62
C SER A 261 27.03 -22.32 -8.52
N LYS A 262 27.52 -22.82 -9.66
CA LYS A 262 28.63 -23.79 -9.68
C LYS A 262 29.92 -23.18 -9.11
N GLU A 263 30.13 -21.90 -9.39
CA GLU A 263 31.27 -21.13 -8.93
C GLU A 263 31.22 -20.95 -7.40
N ASP A 264 30.08 -20.54 -6.86
CA ASP A 264 29.90 -20.38 -5.41
C ASP A 264 29.93 -21.72 -4.66
N CYS A 265 29.45 -22.79 -5.31
CA CYS A 265 29.51 -24.15 -4.79
C CYS A 265 30.95 -24.60 -4.55
N THR A 266 31.84 -24.25 -5.48
CA THR A 266 33.23 -24.71 -5.48
C THR A 266 34.20 -23.70 -4.88
N ARG A 267 33.76 -22.47 -4.57
CA ARG A 267 34.61 -21.38 -4.05
C ARG A 267 35.23 -21.71 -2.71
N ASP A 268 34.44 -22.26 -1.79
CA ASP A 268 34.95 -22.69 -0.49
C ASP A 268 35.63 -24.05 -0.71
N GLY A 269 36.96 -24.13 -0.56
CA GLY A 269 37.81 -25.31 -0.88
C GLY A 269 37.50 -26.61 -0.12
N GLY A 270 36.29 -26.79 0.38
CA GLY A 270 35.75 -28.02 0.98
C GLY A 270 34.53 -28.59 0.27
N TYR A 271 34.04 -28.01 -0.82
CA TYR A 271 32.86 -28.51 -1.56
C TYR A 271 33.16 -28.71 -3.05
N TYR A 272 32.47 -29.68 -3.67
CA TYR A 272 32.45 -29.87 -5.12
C TYR A 272 31.01 -29.87 -5.64
N ALA A 273 30.85 -29.46 -6.89
CA ALA A 273 29.61 -29.49 -7.62
C ALA A 273 29.35 -30.93 -8.09
N ASP A 274 28.36 -31.58 -7.48
CA ASP A 274 27.93 -32.91 -7.86
C ASP A 274 26.87 -32.82 -8.96
N ASP A 275 27.31 -33.06 -10.19
CA ASP A 275 26.46 -33.15 -11.37
C ASP A 275 25.96 -34.60 -11.55
N THR A 276 25.22 -35.11 -10.55
CA THR A 276 24.60 -36.44 -10.64
C THR A 276 23.81 -36.59 -11.94
N THR A 277 23.63 -37.83 -12.43
CA THR A 277 22.91 -38.07 -13.70
C THR A 277 21.44 -37.63 -13.67
N ASP A 278 20.88 -37.32 -12.49
CA ASP A 278 19.59 -36.66 -12.38
C ASP A 278 19.78 -35.13 -12.43
N PRO A 279 19.39 -34.45 -13.52
CA PRO A 279 19.50 -33.00 -13.62
C PRO A 279 18.73 -32.24 -12.53
N ASN A 280 17.83 -32.92 -11.81
CA ASN A 280 17.03 -32.37 -10.70
C ASN A 280 17.66 -32.54 -9.31
N ALA A 281 18.82 -33.18 -9.19
CA ALA A 281 19.47 -33.51 -7.91
C ALA A 281 20.91 -32.97 -7.83
N LYS A 282 21.13 -31.74 -8.29
CA LYS A 282 22.42 -31.05 -8.21
C LYS A 282 22.68 -30.55 -6.78
N GLU A 283 23.77 -30.98 -6.17
CA GLU A 283 24.12 -30.62 -4.80
C GLU A 283 25.58 -30.17 -4.69
N CYS A 284 25.86 -29.32 -3.70
CA CYS A 284 27.22 -29.06 -3.25
C CYS A 284 27.60 -30.11 -2.21
N LYS A 285 28.39 -31.09 -2.61
CA LYS A 285 28.86 -32.13 -1.70
C LYS A 285 30.13 -31.68 -1.01
N LYS A 286 30.12 -31.80 0.31
CA LYS A 286 31.28 -31.53 1.14
C LYS A 286 32.28 -32.68 0.99
N CYS A 287 33.56 -32.36 0.83
CA CYS A 287 34.62 -33.36 0.89
C CYS A 287 34.74 -33.94 2.30
N ASP A 288 35.06 -35.22 2.40
CA ASP A 288 35.30 -35.87 3.68
C ASP A 288 36.55 -35.29 4.37
N ALA A 289 36.69 -35.54 5.67
CA ALA A 289 37.84 -35.08 6.43
C ALA A 289 39.16 -35.57 5.78
N GLY A 290 40.11 -34.66 5.57
CA GLY A 290 41.39 -34.96 4.91
C GLY A 290 41.34 -34.96 3.38
N GLN A 291 40.19 -34.64 2.78
CA GLN A 291 40.04 -34.47 1.34
C GLN A 291 39.84 -33.01 0.94
N LYS A 292 40.19 -32.69 -0.31
CA LYS A 292 39.98 -31.38 -0.94
C LYS A 292 39.41 -31.59 -2.35
N PRO A 293 38.61 -30.64 -2.88
CA PRO A 293 38.09 -30.73 -4.23
C PRO A 293 39.21 -30.57 -5.26
N ASN A 294 39.00 -31.08 -6.46
CA ASN A 294 39.86 -30.83 -7.60
C ASN A 294 39.68 -29.41 -8.16
N THR A 295 40.59 -28.99 -9.03
CA THR A 295 40.55 -27.69 -9.71
C THR A 295 39.28 -27.51 -10.52
N ALA A 296 38.77 -28.59 -11.13
CA ALA A 296 37.50 -28.58 -11.84
C ALA A 296 36.27 -28.49 -10.92
N GLY A 297 36.44 -28.72 -9.61
CA GLY A 297 35.37 -28.68 -8.62
C GLY A 297 34.29 -29.74 -8.82
N THR A 298 34.65 -30.92 -9.33
CA THR A 298 33.72 -32.02 -9.67
C THR A 298 33.86 -33.25 -8.77
N GLN A 299 34.94 -33.38 -8.01
CA GLN A 299 35.17 -34.49 -7.09
C GLN A 299 36.23 -34.13 -6.05
N CYS A 300 36.37 -34.97 -5.02
CA CYS A 300 37.38 -34.81 -3.97
C CYS A 300 38.51 -35.83 -4.10
N PHE A 301 39.71 -35.40 -3.71
CA PHE A 301 40.89 -36.24 -3.59
C PHE A 301 41.47 -36.15 -2.17
N ALA A 302 42.14 -37.21 -1.72
CA ALA A 302 42.94 -37.17 -0.50
C ALA A 302 43.98 -36.05 -0.63
N CYS A 303 44.02 -35.14 0.34
CA CYS A 303 44.81 -33.92 0.25
C CYS A 303 45.30 -33.54 1.65
N PRO A 304 46.34 -34.24 2.16
CA PRO A 304 46.82 -34.07 3.53
C PRO A 304 47.64 -32.79 3.74
N ASP A 305 48.10 -32.14 2.66
CA ASP A 305 48.79 -30.84 2.75
C ASP A 305 47.79 -29.76 3.20
N SER A 306 48.02 -29.21 4.39
CA SER A 306 47.18 -28.18 4.99
C SER A 306 47.19 -26.87 4.20
N ASN A 307 48.24 -26.62 3.41
CA ASN A 307 48.40 -25.41 2.59
C ASN A 307 47.84 -25.59 1.18
N CYS A 308 47.25 -26.75 0.89
CA CYS A 308 46.65 -27.04 -0.38
C CYS A 308 45.15 -26.73 -0.37
N GLU A 309 44.73 -25.86 -1.29
CA GLU A 309 43.33 -25.52 -1.51
C GLU A 309 42.63 -26.59 -2.35
N ARG A 310 43.32 -27.14 -3.35
CA ARG A 310 42.75 -28.10 -4.31
C ARG A 310 43.75 -29.17 -4.73
N CYS A 311 43.28 -30.41 -4.80
CA CYS A 311 44.06 -31.56 -5.26
C CYS A 311 43.41 -32.18 -6.50
N ASP A 312 44.12 -32.21 -7.64
CA ASP A 312 43.63 -32.87 -8.87
C ASP A 312 43.88 -34.38 -8.89
N GLN A 313 44.75 -34.86 -8.01
CA GLN A 313 45.05 -36.27 -7.77
C GLN A 313 45.31 -36.48 -6.27
N SER A 314 45.17 -37.71 -5.79
CA SER A 314 45.47 -38.04 -4.40
C SER A 314 46.90 -37.65 -4.04
N ASP A 315 47.04 -36.89 -2.95
CA ASP A 315 48.30 -36.40 -2.39
C ASP A 315 49.09 -35.44 -3.30
N VAL A 316 48.49 -34.94 -4.40
CA VAL A 316 49.11 -33.99 -5.34
C VAL A 316 48.30 -32.69 -5.35
N CYS A 317 48.88 -31.65 -4.76
CA CYS A 317 48.29 -30.32 -4.77
C CYS A 317 48.34 -29.69 -6.17
N ALA A 318 47.18 -29.22 -6.62
CA ALA A 318 47.01 -28.49 -7.88
C ALA A 318 46.93 -26.97 -7.66
N ARG A 319 46.47 -26.52 -6.49
CA ARG A 319 46.40 -25.10 -6.15
C ARG A 319 46.62 -24.87 -4.67
N CYS A 320 47.56 -23.98 -4.35
CA CYS A 320 47.88 -23.62 -2.98
C CYS A 320 46.98 -22.51 -2.45
N SER A 321 46.67 -22.56 -1.16
CA SER A 321 45.96 -21.51 -0.45
C SER A 321 46.74 -20.19 -0.40
N THR A 322 48.05 -20.23 -0.69
CA THR A 322 48.94 -19.05 -0.78
C THR A 322 48.90 -18.36 -2.14
N GLY A 323 48.21 -18.93 -3.14
CA GLY A 323 48.26 -18.48 -4.54
C GLY A 323 49.56 -18.82 -5.28
N ALA A 324 50.56 -19.37 -4.60
CA ALA A 324 51.80 -19.84 -5.23
C ALA A 324 51.54 -21.11 -6.07
N PRO A 325 52.23 -21.30 -7.20
CA PRO A 325 52.14 -22.54 -7.95
C PRO A 325 52.71 -23.70 -7.11
N PRO A 326 52.07 -24.87 -7.08
CA PRO A 326 52.60 -26.04 -6.39
C PRO A 326 53.88 -26.53 -7.06
N GLU A 327 54.89 -26.87 -6.25
CA GLU A 327 56.13 -27.48 -6.71
C GLU A 327 56.14 -28.97 -6.35
N ASN A 328 56.27 -29.84 -7.36
CA ASN A 328 56.21 -31.31 -7.18
C ASN A 328 54.96 -31.80 -6.43
N GLY A 329 53.81 -31.15 -6.66
CA GLY A 329 52.55 -31.54 -6.03
C GLY A 329 52.40 -31.15 -4.56
N LYS A 330 53.26 -30.26 -4.04
CA LYS A 330 53.15 -29.70 -2.68
C LYS A 330 53.15 -28.19 -2.71
N CYS A 331 52.51 -27.60 -1.71
CA CYS A 331 52.52 -26.16 -1.57
C CYS A 331 53.76 -25.68 -0.82
N PRO A 332 54.31 -24.53 -1.20
CA PRO A 332 55.28 -23.84 -0.35
C PRO A 332 54.69 -23.66 1.04
N ALA A 333 55.51 -23.91 2.08
CA ALA A 333 55.07 -23.72 3.44
C ALA A 333 54.58 -22.28 3.63
N ALA A 334 53.43 -22.11 4.28
CA ALA A 334 52.98 -20.79 4.71
C ALA A 334 54.08 -20.16 5.57
N THR A 335 54.54 -18.98 5.17
CA THR A 335 55.56 -18.22 5.92
C THR A 335 54.92 -16.99 6.52
N PRO A 336 55.47 -16.46 7.63
CA PRO A 336 55.01 -15.18 8.17
C PRO A 336 55.15 -14.08 7.11
N GLY A 337 54.05 -13.39 6.81
CA GLY A 337 53.97 -12.37 5.75
C GLY A 337 52.59 -12.23 5.15
N CYS A 338 52.38 -11.19 4.35
CA CYS A 338 51.07 -10.92 3.74
C CYS A 338 50.79 -11.85 2.56
N HIS A 339 49.53 -12.25 2.40
CA HIS A 339 49.06 -12.91 1.19
C HIS A 339 49.32 -12.01 -0.04
N SER A 340 49.57 -12.62 -1.20
CA SER A 340 49.98 -11.94 -2.44
C SER A 340 48.98 -10.90 -2.97
N SER A 341 47.70 -11.05 -2.63
CA SER A 341 46.64 -10.08 -2.98
C SER A 341 46.63 -8.84 -2.07
N CYS A 342 47.21 -8.93 -0.88
CA CYS A 342 47.29 -7.83 0.08
C CYS A 342 48.48 -6.93 -0.26
N LYS A 343 48.32 -5.62 -0.05
CA LYS A 343 49.44 -4.69 0.02
C LYS A 343 49.94 -4.57 1.46
N ASP A 344 49.01 -4.49 2.40
CA ASP A 344 49.24 -4.54 3.86
C ASP A 344 48.33 -5.60 4.49
N CYS A 345 48.75 -6.21 5.60
CA CYS A 345 48.00 -7.26 6.31
C CYS A 345 48.16 -7.16 7.84
N VAL A 346 47.32 -7.89 8.58
CA VAL A 346 47.36 -7.95 10.05
C VAL A 346 48.70 -8.51 10.54
N SER A 347 49.21 -7.97 11.65
CA SER A 347 50.45 -8.46 12.28
C SER A 347 50.34 -9.94 12.66
N GLY A 348 51.30 -10.75 12.22
CA GLY A 348 51.32 -12.19 12.47
C GLY A 348 50.57 -13.02 11.43
N ALA A 349 50.05 -12.41 10.37
CA ALA A 349 49.48 -13.12 9.24
C ALA A 349 50.52 -13.99 8.51
N ASN A 350 50.04 -15.06 7.91
CA ASN A 350 50.81 -15.91 7.02
C ASN A 350 50.42 -15.68 5.55
N THR A 351 51.33 -16.03 4.65
CA THR A 351 51.16 -15.87 3.19
C THR A 351 49.99 -16.67 2.61
N SER A 352 49.30 -17.50 3.39
CA SER A 352 48.12 -18.28 3.02
C SER A 352 46.78 -17.63 3.43
N GLU A 353 46.81 -16.52 4.16
CA GLU A 353 45.62 -15.90 4.77
C GLU A 353 45.20 -14.65 3.97
N ASP A 354 44.35 -14.85 2.96
CA ASP A 354 43.89 -13.80 2.04
C ASP A 354 42.75 -12.92 2.60
N ASP A 355 42.20 -13.29 3.75
CA ASP A 355 41.18 -12.58 4.53
C ASP A 355 41.78 -11.61 5.59
N LYS A 356 43.11 -11.62 5.73
CA LYS A 356 43.85 -10.75 6.66
C LYS A 356 44.43 -9.51 5.99
N CYS A 357 43.97 -9.12 4.81
CA CYS A 357 44.39 -7.89 4.16
C CYS A 357 43.85 -6.66 4.88
N LEU A 358 44.70 -5.66 5.13
CA LEU A 358 44.34 -4.31 5.57
C LEU A 358 44.26 -3.32 4.39
N SER A 359 44.90 -3.66 3.27
CA SER A 359 44.83 -2.93 2.01
C SER A 359 45.14 -3.87 0.84
N CYS A 360 44.72 -3.51 -0.36
CA CYS A 360 44.84 -4.37 -1.54
C CYS A 360 45.97 -3.95 -2.47
N SER A 361 46.62 -4.94 -3.07
CA SER A 361 47.58 -4.75 -4.14
C SER A 361 46.87 -4.45 -5.47
N GLY A 362 47.42 -3.52 -6.26
CA GLY A 362 46.89 -3.14 -7.57
C GLY A 362 45.57 -2.37 -7.50
N ASP A 363 44.65 -2.68 -8.42
CA ASP A 363 43.35 -2.01 -8.57
C ASP A 363 42.18 -2.71 -7.86
N ASN A 364 42.50 -3.61 -6.93
CA ASN A 364 41.50 -4.32 -6.14
C ASN A 364 40.96 -3.47 -4.98
N TYR A 365 39.76 -3.82 -4.55
CA TYR A 365 39.01 -3.16 -3.49
C TYR A 365 38.94 -4.09 -2.28
N LEU A 366 39.21 -3.55 -1.10
CA LEU A 366 39.13 -4.30 0.15
C LEU A 366 37.66 -4.46 0.56
N LYS A 367 37.19 -5.70 0.65
CA LYS A 367 35.91 -6.05 1.27
C LYS A 367 36.20 -6.54 2.69
N VAL A 368 35.89 -5.71 3.68
CA VAL A 368 36.11 -6.02 5.10
C VAL A 368 35.22 -7.20 5.51
N THR A 369 35.82 -8.24 6.06
CA THR A 369 35.13 -9.43 6.59
C THR A 369 35.32 -9.59 8.09
N ASP A 370 36.35 -8.96 8.65
CA ASP A 370 36.65 -8.91 10.09
C ASP A 370 36.65 -7.44 10.53
N THR A 371 35.58 -7.02 11.19
CA THR A 371 35.39 -5.63 11.62
C THR A 371 36.29 -5.23 12.79
N ASP A 372 36.70 -6.19 13.63
CA ASP A 372 37.53 -5.92 14.79
C ASP A 372 38.99 -5.68 14.34
N ALA A 373 39.49 -6.58 13.50
CA ALA A 373 40.83 -6.44 12.91
C ALA A 373 40.88 -5.42 11.76
N HIS A 374 39.72 -4.92 11.29
CA HIS A 374 39.58 -4.10 10.08
C HIS A 374 40.23 -4.76 8.86
N SER A 375 40.17 -6.09 8.78
CA SER A 375 40.77 -6.88 7.71
C SER A 375 39.73 -7.56 6.84
N GLY A 376 40.13 -7.95 5.64
CA GLY A 376 39.28 -8.73 4.78
C GLY A 376 39.94 -9.16 3.48
N VAL A 377 39.10 -9.42 2.48
CA VAL A 377 39.51 -10.02 1.21
C VAL A 377 39.57 -8.95 0.12
N CYS A 378 40.56 -9.05 -0.76
CA CYS A 378 40.71 -8.18 -1.92
C CYS A 378 39.92 -8.70 -3.12
N VAL A 379 38.99 -7.89 -3.64
CA VAL A 379 38.13 -8.23 -4.78
C VAL A 379 38.26 -7.21 -5.91
N SER A 380 37.98 -7.63 -7.15
CA SER A 380 37.94 -6.69 -8.28
C SER A 380 36.71 -5.76 -8.19
N ALA A 381 36.73 -4.66 -8.93
CA ALA A 381 35.58 -3.75 -9.00
C ALA A 381 34.29 -4.46 -9.46
N SER A 382 34.39 -5.32 -10.48
CA SER A 382 33.24 -6.06 -11.01
C SER A 382 32.69 -7.08 -10.01
N ALA A 383 33.57 -7.76 -9.27
CA ALA A 383 33.16 -8.70 -8.22
C ALA A 383 32.55 -7.98 -7.01
N CYS A 384 33.00 -6.76 -6.71
CA CYS A 384 32.38 -5.94 -5.67
C CYS A 384 30.93 -5.57 -6.04
N THR A 385 30.68 -5.18 -7.30
CA THR A 385 29.37 -4.64 -7.72
C THR A 385 28.42 -5.68 -8.33
N SER A 386 28.83 -6.95 -8.45
CA SER A 386 28.10 -7.96 -9.25
C SER A 386 26.70 -8.28 -8.72
N ASP A 387 26.54 -8.27 -7.39
CA ASP A 387 25.27 -8.59 -6.72
C ASP A 387 24.43 -7.33 -6.37
N THR A 388 24.93 -6.14 -6.69
CA THR A 388 24.36 -4.82 -6.36
C THR A 388 24.21 -4.51 -4.87
N THR A 389 24.73 -5.34 -3.97
CA THR A 389 24.67 -5.14 -2.50
C THR A 389 25.85 -4.34 -1.96
N HIS A 390 26.88 -4.14 -2.79
CA HIS A 390 28.05 -3.34 -2.49
C HIS A 390 28.37 -2.37 -3.63
N PHE A 391 29.13 -1.34 -3.32
CA PHE A 391 29.66 -0.38 -4.27
C PHE A 391 31.14 -0.10 -4.00
N THR A 392 31.84 0.35 -5.02
CA THR A 392 33.25 0.73 -4.92
C THR A 392 33.39 2.18 -4.48
N LYS A 393 34.32 2.46 -3.56
CA LYS A 393 34.65 3.83 -3.16
C LYS A 393 36.11 3.96 -2.76
N GLU A 394 36.73 5.07 -3.14
CA GLU A 394 38.00 5.48 -2.56
C GLU A 394 37.72 6.25 -1.27
N VAL A 395 38.20 5.72 -0.15
CA VAL A 395 38.05 6.33 1.17
C VAL A 395 39.42 6.87 1.58
N ALA A 396 39.50 8.17 1.85
CA ALA A 396 40.70 8.77 2.41
C ALA A 396 40.66 8.65 3.94
N ASP A 397 41.69 8.06 4.52
CA ASP A 397 41.91 8.05 5.97
C ASP A 397 43.25 8.70 6.33
N SER A 398 43.60 8.72 7.63
CA SER A 398 44.86 9.29 8.13
C SER A 398 46.13 8.58 7.62
N THR A 399 45.98 7.43 6.97
CA THR A 399 47.05 6.60 6.41
C THR A 399 47.13 6.64 4.88
N GLY A 400 46.15 7.26 4.21
CA GLY A 400 46.11 7.46 2.76
C GLY A 400 44.75 7.11 2.13
N SER A 401 44.66 7.14 0.80
CA SER A 401 43.46 6.69 0.07
C SER A 401 43.45 5.18 -0.07
N LYS A 402 42.38 4.54 0.41
CA LYS A 402 42.14 3.09 0.30
C LYS A 402 40.94 2.83 -0.62
N LYS A 403 41.10 1.85 -1.52
CA LYS A 403 40.01 1.36 -2.39
C LYS A 403 39.17 0.36 -1.60
N MET A 404 37.92 0.71 -1.31
CA MET A 404 37.01 -0.06 -0.46
C MET A 404 35.82 -0.60 -1.26
N CYS A 405 35.44 -1.85 -0.97
CA CYS A 405 34.18 -2.45 -1.40
C CYS A 405 33.19 -2.37 -0.24
N LEU A 406 32.31 -1.37 -0.27
CA LEU A 406 31.43 -1.01 0.86
C LEU A 406 30.01 -1.52 0.62
N SER A 407 29.35 -1.97 1.68
CA SER A 407 27.94 -2.34 1.63
C SER A 407 27.07 -1.14 1.26
N CYS A 408 26.02 -1.33 0.48
CA CYS A 408 25.03 -0.30 0.18
C CYS A 408 24.39 0.31 1.43
N SER A 409 24.32 -0.45 2.54
CA SER A 409 23.81 -0.01 3.83
C SER A 409 24.87 0.57 4.77
N ASP A 410 26.11 0.80 4.31
CA ASP A 410 27.18 1.37 5.11
C ASP A 410 26.74 2.71 5.75
N ALA A 411 26.97 2.86 7.06
CA ALA A 411 26.47 3.99 7.84
C ALA A 411 27.18 5.33 7.53
N THR A 412 28.35 5.26 6.90
CA THR A 412 29.22 6.43 6.67
C THR A 412 29.23 6.88 5.22
N HIS A 413 29.23 5.92 4.28
CA HIS A 413 29.39 6.17 2.86
C HIS A 413 28.24 5.63 2.02
N GLY A 414 27.39 4.76 2.59
CA GLY A 414 26.22 4.18 1.95
C GLY A 414 24.93 4.90 2.29
N ILE A 415 23.81 4.23 2.02
CA ILE A 415 22.46 4.68 2.35
C ILE A 415 21.90 3.71 3.39
N THR A 416 21.71 4.15 4.62
CA THR A 416 21.19 3.30 5.71
C THR A 416 19.89 2.61 5.31
N GLY A 417 19.86 1.28 5.42
CA GLY A 417 18.70 0.47 5.04
C GLY A 417 18.55 0.24 3.54
N CYS A 418 19.56 0.57 2.73
CA CYS A 418 19.60 0.24 1.31
C CYS A 418 20.15 -1.18 1.07
N LYS A 419 19.32 -2.03 0.48
CA LYS A 419 19.65 -3.42 0.14
C LYS A 419 20.44 -3.53 -1.16
N LYS A 420 20.03 -2.75 -2.18
CA LYS A 420 20.70 -2.71 -3.49
C LYS A 420 20.97 -1.28 -3.92
N CYS A 421 22.15 -1.02 -4.45
CA CYS A 421 22.57 0.30 -4.90
C CYS A 421 23.45 0.25 -6.15
N ALA A 422 23.59 1.40 -6.78
CA ALA A 422 24.49 1.63 -7.89
C ALA A 422 25.12 3.03 -7.77
N LEU A 423 26.31 3.19 -8.34
CA LEU A 423 26.93 4.51 -8.49
C LEU A 423 26.32 5.22 -9.70
N LYS A 424 25.88 6.46 -9.49
CA LYS A 424 25.36 7.34 -10.52
C LYS A 424 26.14 8.64 -10.55
N THR A 425 26.75 8.92 -11.70
CA THR A 425 27.39 10.20 -11.98
C THR A 425 26.34 11.14 -12.57
N LEU A 426 26.03 12.24 -11.87
CA LEU A 426 25.11 13.25 -12.36
C LEU A 426 25.84 14.12 -13.41
N SER A 427 25.12 14.52 -14.46
CA SER A 427 25.70 15.30 -15.55
C SER A 427 26.22 16.65 -15.01
N GLY A 428 27.54 16.85 -15.04
CA GLY A 428 28.20 18.04 -14.51
C GLY A 428 28.88 17.88 -13.14
N GLU A 429 28.80 16.71 -12.49
CA GLU A 429 29.53 16.44 -11.24
C GLU A 429 30.78 15.59 -11.46
N THR A 430 31.84 15.88 -10.69
CA THR A 430 33.12 15.16 -10.72
C THR A 430 33.12 13.86 -9.91
N GLU A 431 32.11 13.66 -9.06
CA GLU A 431 32.00 12.49 -8.16
C GLU A 431 30.71 11.69 -8.42
N SER A 432 30.82 10.36 -8.26
CA SER A 432 29.68 9.46 -8.39
C SER A 432 28.95 9.33 -7.05
N THR A 433 27.64 9.52 -7.07
CA THR A 433 26.77 9.36 -5.89
C THR A 433 26.21 7.95 -5.82
N VAL A 434 26.08 7.40 -4.61
CA VAL A 434 25.39 6.12 -4.39
C VAL A 434 23.89 6.37 -4.51
N VAL A 435 23.21 5.57 -5.33
CA VAL A 435 21.76 5.59 -5.52
C VAL A 435 21.21 4.21 -5.18
N CYS A 436 20.28 4.18 -4.24
CA CYS A 436 19.56 2.99 -3.84
C CYS A 436 18.49 2.63 -4.87
N SER A 437 18.34 1.33 -5.13
CA SER A 437 17.30 0.75 -5.99
C SER A 437 16.33 -0.14 -5.22
N GLU A 438 16.70 -0.62 -4.03
CA GLU A 438 15.86 -1.47 -3.19
C GLU A 438 16.22 -1.23 -1.72
N CYS A 439 15.22 -0.98 -0.87
CA CYS A 439 15.40 -0.82 0.57
C CYS A 439 15.11 -2.13 1.31
N THR A 440 15.76 -2.31 2.46
CA THR A 440 15.42 -3.37 3.43
C THR A 440 14.25 -2.88 4.29
N ASP A 441 13.05 -3.41 4.03
CA ASP A 441 11.80 -3.16 4.79
C ASP A 441 11.35 -1.68 4.92
N LYS A 442 12.00 -0.77 4.18
CA LYS A 442 11.69 0.66 4.14
C LYS A 442 11.22 1.11 2.76
N ARG A 443 10.80 2.36 2.64
CA ARG A 443 10.31 2.95 1.40
C ARG A 443 11.41 3.72 0.69
N LEU A 444 11.64 3.41 -0.59
CA LEU A 444 12.61 4.09 -1.42
C LEU A 444 12.10 5.47 -1.86
N THR A 445 12.90 6.51 -1.64
CA THR A 445 12.60 7.88 -2.12
C THR A 445 12.67 7.99 -3.66
N PRO A 446 11.95 8.93 -4.29
CA PRO A 446 11.99 9.13 -5.75
C PRO A 446 13.41 9.35 -6.30
N SER A 447 14.24 10.06 -5.55
CA SER A 447 15.64 10.35 -5.84
C SER A 447 16.58 9.15 -5.62
N GLY A 448 16.11 8.10 -4.95
CA GLY A 448 16.91 6.93 -4.59
C GLY A 448 18.03 7.21 -3.60
N ASN A 449 18.04 8.36 -2.91
CA ASN A 449 19.11 8.74 -1.98
C ASN A 449 18.81 8.43 -0.51
N ALA A 450 17.63 7.91 -0.21
CA ALA A 450 17.24 7.52 1.14
C ALA A 450 16.18 6.40 1.15
N CYS A 451 16.21 5.61 2.22
CA CYS A 451 15.24 4.60 2.61
C CYS A 451 14.52 5.05 3.88
N LEU A 452 13.23 5.35 3.79
CA LEU A 452 12.47 6.01 4.86
C LEU A 452 11.35 5.11 5.39
N GLU A 453 11.05 5.20 6.69
CA GLU A 453 9.91 4.50 7.31
C GLU A 453 8.58 5.08 6.81
N GLN A 454 8.54 6.41 6.67
CA GLN A 454 7.38 7.17 6.24
C GLN A 454 7.76 8.03 5.04
N CYS A 455 6.81 8.16 4.12
CA CYS A 455 7.04 8.96 2.93
C CYS A 455 7.07 10.45 3.26
N PRO A 456 8.05 11.20 2.74
CA PRO A 456 8.16 12.63 3.01
C PRO A 456 7.04 13.39 2.30
N ALA A 457 6.80 14.64 2.72
CA ALA A 457 5.84 15.50 2.05
C ALA A 457 6.09 15.57 0.54
N GLY A 458 5.01 15.60 -0.23
CA GLY A 458 5.00 15.51 -1.69
C GLY A 458 5.06 14.10 -2.25
N THR A 459 5.06 13.08 -1.39
CA THR A 459 5.02 11.67 -1.81
C THR A 459 3.97 10.87 -1.05
N TYR A 460 3.60 9.72 -1.59
CA TYR A 460 2.72 8.74 -0.97
C TYR A 460 3.33 7.34 -1.04
N ALA A 461 2.91 6.47 -0.11
CA ALA A 461 3.35 5.08 -0.08
C ALA A 461 2.76 4.30 -1.26
N ASP A 462 3.63 3.64 -2.03
CA ASP A 462 3.22 2.81 -3.16
C ASP A 462 4.08 1.54 -3.24
N ASN A 463 3.64 0.56 -4.04
CA ASN A 463 4.42 -0.63 -4.37
C ASN A 463 4.57 -0.73 -5.89
N ILE A 464 5.77 -0.48 -6.38
CA ILE A 464 6.07 -0.55 -7.81
C ILE A 464 6.94 -1.79 -8.05
N ASN A 465 6.42 -2.77 -8.79
CA ASN A 465 7.12 -4.02 -9.13
C ASN A 465 7.62 -4.80 -7.90
N GLY A 466 6.85 -4.83 -6.80
CA GLY A 466 7.24 -5.51 -5.57
C GLY A 466 8.17 -4.69 -4.66
N VAL A 467 8.60 -3.50 -5.09
CA VAL A 467 9.45 -2.60 -4.29
C VAL A 467 8.58 -1.55 -3.60
N SER A 468 8.75 -1.41 -2.28
CA SER A 468 8.10 -0.37 -1.50
C SER A 468 8.76 0.98 -1.77
N VAL A 469 8.00 1.94 -2.29
CA VAL A 469 8.51 3.25 -2.70
C VAL A 469 7.67 4.39 -2.12
N CYS A 470 8.24 5.58 -2.16
CA CYS A 470 7.53 6.84 -1.99
C CYS A 470 7.29 7.45 -3.37
N ALA A 471 6.13 7.17 -3.96
CA ALA A 471 5.74 7.72 -5.25
C ALA A 471 5.41 9.21 -5.10
N SER A 472 5.71 10.01 -6.11
CA SER A 472 5.48 11.47 -6.06
C SER A 472 4.00 11.82 -6.26
N CYS A 473 3.49 12.73 -5.44
CA CYS A 473 2.21 13.41 -5.70
C CYS A 473 2.34 14.37 -6.91
N HIS A 474 1.23 15.02 -7.30
CA HIS A 474 1.31 16.17 -8.21
C HIS A 474 2.24 17.25 -7.61
N ALA A 475 3.01 17.96 -8.45
CA ALA A 475 4.09 18.86 -8.03
C ALA A 475 3.67 19.98 -7.06
N THR A 476 2.38 20.32 -7.04
CA THR A 476 1.81 21.34 -6.14
C THR A 476 1.25 20.77 -4.83
N CYS A 477 1.06 19.45 -4.73
CA CYS A 477 0.54 18.81 -3.53
C CYS A 477 1.67 18.56 -2.52
N ALA A 478 1.45 18.96 -1.27
CA ALA A 478 2.26 18.50 -0.15
C ALA A 478 1.81 17.13 0.36
N GLU A 479 0.53 16.78 0.18
CA GLU A 479 -0.03 15.46 0.47
C GLU A 479 -1.08 15.13 -0.60
N CYS A 480 -1.25 13.85 -0.93
CA CYS A 480 -2.20 13.40 -1.93
C CYS A 480 -2.85 12.06 -1.55
N ASN A 481 -4.03 11.80 -2.13
CA ASN A 481 -4.82 10.59 -1.89
C ASN A 481 -4.34 9.40 -2.71
N GLY A 482 -3.07 9.01 -2.54
CA GLY A 482 -2.50 7.79 -3.10
C GLY A 482 -2.26 7.78 -4.61
N ASN A 483 -2.27 8.93 -5.28
CA ASN A 483 -1.94 9.04 -6.71
C ASN A 483 -1.37 10.43 -7.05
N ALA A 484 -0.80 10.58 -8.26
CA ALA A 484 -0.18 11.81 -8.74
C ALA A 484 -1.13 12.78 -9.47
N ASP A 485 -2.43 12.53 -9.46
CA ASP A 485 -3.40 13.40 -10.16
C ASP A 485 -3.49 14.79 -9.52
N ALA A 486 -3.60 15.83 -10.34
CA ALA A 486 -3.70 17.21 -9.83
C ALA A 486 -4.94 17.48 -8.96
N ALA A 487 -5.95 16.62 -9.01
CA ALA A 487 -7.17 16.69 -8.21
C ALA A 487 -7.15 15.80 -6.95
N SER A 488 -6.06 15.06 -6.71
CA SER A 488 -5.93 14.18 -5.55
C SER A 488 -5.26 14.83 -4.35
N CYS A 489 -4.88 16.11 -4.43
CA CYS A 489 -4.22 16.79 -3.32
C CYS A 489 -5.13 16.83 -2.08
N THR A 490 -4.57 16.48 -0.93
CA THR A 490 -5.20 16.62 0.39
C THR A 490 -4.58 17.74 1.21
N ALA A 491 -3.36 18.17 0.84
CA ALA A 491 -2.68 19.36 1.34
C ALA A 491 -1.80 19.97 0.24
N CYS A 492 -1.53 21.27 0.33
CA CYS A 492 -0.75 22.02 -0.65
C CYS A 492 0.56 22.53 -0.08
N TYR A 493 1.57 22.71 -0.93
CA TYR A 493 2.77 23.45 -0.53
C TYR A 493 2.43 24.92 -0.22
N PRO A 494 3.18 25.57 0.69
CA PRO A 494 2.99 27.00 0.98
C PRO A 494 3.05 27.85 -0.29
N GLY A 495 2.13 28.82 -0.41
CA GLY A 495 1.90 29.60 -1.63
C GLY A 495 0.80 29.04 -2.55
N TYR A 496 0.17 27.92 -2.17
CA TYR A 496 -0.98 27.34 -2.86
C TYR A 496 -2.15 27.11 -1.89
N SER A 497 -3.37 27.34 -2.37
CA SER A 497 -4.62 27.12 -1.65
C SER A 497 -5.34 25.89 -2.21
N LEU A 498 -5.84 25.01 -1.33
CA LEU A 498 -6.54 23.79 -1.74
C LEU A 498 -7.99 24.10 -2.15
N LEU A 499 -8.31 23.91 -3.43
CA LEU A 499 -9.67 24.01 -3.94
C LEU A 499 -10.30 22.61 -4.04
N TYR A 500 -11.30 22.34 -3.20
CA TYR A 500 -12.00 21.05 -3.18
C TYR A 500 -12.90 20.87 -4.41
N GLY A 501 -12.92 19.64 -4.93
CA GLY A 501 -13.96 19.16 -5.85
C GLY A 501 -15.09 18.45 -5.09
N SER A 502 -15.65 17.40 -5.67
CA SER A 502 -16.58 16.50 -4.99
C SER A 502 -15.83 15.50 -4.09
N GLY A 503 -15.51 15.88 -2.85
CA GLY A 503 -14.92 14.95 -1.87
C GLY A 503 -13.99 15.58 -0.83
N THR A 504 -12.98 14.80 -0.42
CA THR A 504 -11.95 15.15 0.57
C THR A 504 -10.60 15.50 -0.07
N ALA A 505 -10.48 15.38 -1.39
CA ALA A 505 -9.33 15.80 -2.18
C ALA A 505 -9.71 16.96 -3.12
N GLY A 506 -8.70 17.64 -3.64
CA GLY A 506 -8.88 18.78 -4.52
C GLY A 506 -7.60 19.14 -5.28
N THR A 507 -7.62 20.33 -5.88
CA THR A 507 -6.49 20.86 -6.64
C THR A 507 -5.84 22.02 -5.91
N CYS A 508 -4.51 21.98 -5.81
CA CYS A 508 -3.75 23.10 -5.28
C CYS A 508 -3.59 24.18 -6.35
N VAL A 509 -4.23 25.33 -6.13
CA VAL A 509 -4.13 26.50 -7.01
C VAL A 509 -3.28 27.57 -6.35
N LYS A 510 -2.57 28.37 -7.13
CA LYS A 510 -1.72 29.44 -6.59
C LYS A 510 -2.59 30.36 -5.71
N GLU A 511 -2.11 30.69 -4.51
CA GLU A 511 -2.85 31.55 -3.60
C GLU A 511 -3.23 32.89 -4.25
N CYS A 512 -4.34 33.48 -3.80
CA CYS A 512 -4.87 34.74 -4.35
C CYS A 512 -5.24 34.71 -5.85
N THR A 513 -5.56 33.53 -6.40
CA THR A 513 -6.02 33.39 -7.79
C THR A 513 -7.33 32.60 -7.89
N GLY A 514 -7.99 32.65 -9.05
CA GLY A 514 -9.18 31.87 -9.34
C GLY A 514 -10.32 32.10 -8.33
N ALA A 515 -10.92 31.00 -7.85
CA ALA A 515 -12.06 31.04 -6.93
C ALA A 515 -11.78 31.80 -5.62
N PHE A 516 -10.52 31.87 -5.17
CA PHE A 516 -10.13 32.52 -3.92
C PHE A 516 -10.07 34.05 -4.00
N ILE A 517 -10.06 34.63 -5.20
CA ILE A 517 -10.09 36.09 -5.40
C ILE A 517 -11.41 36.59 -6.00
N THR A 518 -12.24 35.69 -6.52
CA THR A 518 -13.59 36.02 -6.99
C THR A 518 -14.39 36.65 -5.86
N ASN A 519 -14.91 37.86 -6.09
CA ASN A 519 -15.62 38.68 -5.09
C ASN A 519 -14.81 39.09 -3.85
N CYS A 520 -13.49 38.89 -3.86
CA CYS A 520 -12.61 39.48 -2.86
C CYS A 520 -12.50 40.99 -3.11
N ALA A 521 -12.44 41.79 -2.06
CA ALA A 521 -12.17 43.22 -2.20
C ALA A 521 -10.69 43.46 -2.56
N ASP A 522 -10.42 44.54 -3.27
CA ASP A 522 -9.09 44.80 -3.83
C ASP A 522 -8.04 44.90 -2.72
N GLY A 523 -6.93 44.17 -2.90
CA GLY A 523 -5.84 44.11 -1.92
C GLY A 523 -6.14 43.31 -0.65
N GLN A 524 -7.28 42.62 -0.55
CA GLN A 524 -7.69 41.90 0.66
C GLN A 524 -7.27 40.43 0.71
N CYS A 525 -6.41 39.95 -0.20
CA CYS A 525 -5.81 38.63 -0.09
C CYS A 525 -4.65 38.62 0.93
N THR A 526 -4.99 38.82 2.20
CA THR A 526 -4.03 39.03 3.30
C THR A 526 -4.24 38.06 4.46
N ALA A 527 -5.33 37.29 4.48
CA ALA A 527 -5.57 36.32 5.54
C ALA A 527 -4.64 35.12 5.36
N ASN A 528 -3.73 34.89 6.31
CA ASN A 528 -2.91 33.68 6.33
C ASN A 528 -3.62 32.62 7.18
N VAL A 529 -3.99 31.50 6.57
CA VAL A 529 -4.65 30.39 7.26
C VAL A 529 -3.90 29.11 6.90
N GLY A 530 -3.21 28.50 7.87
CA GLY A 530 -2.48 27.26 7.65
C GLY A 530 -1.30 27.37 6.67
N GLY A 531 -0.73 28.56 6.48
CA GLY A 531 0.42 28.78 5.59
C GLY A 531 0.06 29.16 4.15
N ALA A 532 -1.23 29.36 3.83
CA ALA A 532 -1.71 29.86 2.55
C ALA A 532 -2.52 31.15 2.72
N LYS A 533 -2.48 32.02 1.70
CA LYS A 533 -3.24 33.28 1.68
C LYS A 533 -4.66 33.11 1.14
N TYR A 534 -5.59 33.78 1.80
CA TYR A 534 -7.01 33.82 1.50
C TYR A 534 -7.54 35.25 1.56
N CYS A 535 -8.77 35.42 1.07
CA CYS A 535 -9.46 36.70 1.17
C CYS A 535 -9.88 37.02 2.62
N ALA A 536 -9.35 38.11 3.18
CA ALA A 536 -9.68 38.61 4.51
C ALA A 536 -10.97 39.46 4.52
N GLN A 537 -11.38 39.99 3.37
CA GLN A 537 -12.57 40.81 3.23
C GLN A 537 -13.14 40.72 1.81
N CYS A 538 -14.40 40.32 1.72
CA CYS A 538 -15.14 40.23 0.46
C CYS A 538 -15.83 41.55 0.12
N LYS A 539 -16.34 41.64 -1.13
CA LYS A 539 -17.24 42.70 -1.56
C LYS A 539 -18.58 42.62 -0.82
N ASP A 540 -19.33 43.72 -0.82
CA ASP A 540 -20.65 43.79 -0.17
C ASP A 540 -21.58 42.67 -0.67
N GLY A 541 -22.32 42.05 0.26
CA GLY A 541 -23.18 40.90 -0.01
C GLY A 541 -22.47 39.53 0.06
N TYR A 542 -21.16 39.51 0.30
CA TYR A 542 -20.34 38.29 0.42
C TYR A 542 -19.58 38.25 1.75
N ALA A 543 -19.18 37.05 2.19
CA ALA A 543 -18.25 36.88 3.31
C ALA A 543 -17.32 35.67 3.08
N PRO A 544 -16.12 35.63 3.69
CA PRO A 544 -15.17 34.54 3.48
C PRO A 544 -15.62 33.29 4.24
N ILE A 545 -15.94 32.22 3.49
CA ILE A 545 -16.23 30.88 4.00
C ILE A 545 -15.22 29.92 3.37
N ASP A 546 -14.42 29.25 4.19
CA ASP A 546 -13.30 28.41 3.75
C ASP A 546 -12.36 29.13 2.75
N GLY A 547 -12.20 30.43 2.94
CA GLY A 547 -11.34 31.29 2.13
C GLY A 547 -11.95 31.76 0.81
N ILE A 548 -13.17 31.34 0.47
CA ILE A 548 -13.91 31.76 -0.72
C ILE A 548 -15.00 32.77 -0.33
N CYS A 549 -15.10 33.86 -1.09
CA CYS A 549 -16.16 34.85 -0.90
C CYS A 549 -17.51 34.30 -1.35
N THR A 550 -18.31 33.90 -0.36
CA THR A 550 -19.60 33.24 -0.54
C THR A 550 -20.72 34.23 -0.26
N ALA A 551 -21.78 34.20 -1.08
CA ALA A 551 -22.92 35.11 -0.90
C ALA A 551 -23.63 34.84 0.43
N VAL A 552 -23.91 35.90 1.19
CA VAL A 552 -24.55 35.82 2.52
C VAL A 552 -25.84 36.62 2.51
N LYS A 553 -26.98 35.96 2.72
CA LYS A 553 -28.30 36.63 2.82
C LYS A 553 -28.52 37.15 4.23
N THR A 554 -28.98 38.39 4.35
CA THR A 554 -29.42 38.98 5.63
C THR A 554 -30.80 38.41 5.98
N GLY A 555 -30.86 37.45 6.90
CA GLY A 555 -32.11 37.02 7.53
C GLY A 555 -32.41 35.52 7.41
N ARG A 556 -32.26 34.87 8.57
CA ARG A 556 -32.84 33.60 9.05
C ARG A 556 -32.52 32.30 8.30
N ASP A 557 -31.88 31.42 9.07
CA ASP A 557 -31.91 29.95 8.98
C ASP A 557 -31.17 29.31 7.79
N ALA A 558 -29.82 29.38 7.82
CA ALA A 558 -28.86 28.39 7.25
C ALA A 558 -27.41 28.93 7.10
N SER A 559 -27.14 30.22 7.33
CA SER A 559 -25.78 30.78 7.13
C SER A 559 -24.83 30.40 8.28
N VAL A 560 -23.71 29.77 7.94
CA VAL A 560 -22.58 29.48 8.85
C VAL A 560 -21.92 30.76 9.39
N CYS A 561 -22.10 31.90 8.71
CA CYS A 561 -21.45 33.17 9.02
C CYS A 561 -22.47 34.29 9.24
N THR A 562 -22.31 35.02 10.34
CA THR A 562 -22.91 36.34 10.54
C THR A 562 -21.98 37.37 9.91
N ALA A 563 -22.41 38.00 8.82
CA ALA A 563 -21.56 38.88 8.03
C ALA A 563 -21.83 40.37 8.29
N ALA A 564 -20.76 41.17 8.32
CA ALA A 564 -20.81 42.63 8.35
C ALA A 564 -19.61 43.21 7.59
N GLY A 565 -19.85 44.15 6.66
CA GLY A 565 -18.80 44.84 5.91
C GLY A 565 -17.87 43.90 5.11
N GLY A 566 -18.42 42.84 4.51
CA GLY A 566 -17.63 41.88 3.74
C GLY A 566 -16.85 40.85 4.57
N LYS A 567 -17.05 40.79 5.90
CA LYS A 567 -16.38 39.88 6.83
C LYS A 567 -17.36 39.08 7.65
N CYS A 568 -16.95 37.92 8.14
CA CYS A 568 -17.63 37.21 9.22
C CYS A 568 -17.27 37.84 10.57
N THR A 569 -18.29 38.10 11.40
CA THR A 569 -18.14 38.56 12.79
C THR A 569 -18.46 37.46 13.80
N LYS A 570 -19.21 36.44 13.38
CA LYS A 570 -19.52 35.24 14.16
C LYS A 570 -19.70 34.05 13.24
N CYS A 571 -19.18 32.90 13.64
CA CYS A 571 -19.37 31.63 12.96
C CYS A 571 -20.31 30.71 13.78
N ALA A 572 -20.90 29.72 13.13
CA ALA A 572 -21.77 28.72 13.75
C ALA A 572 -21.25 27.29 13.49
N GLY A 573 -21.69 26.33 14.32
CA GLY A 573 -21.31 24.92 14.19
C GLY A 573 -19.81 24.68 14.38
N GLU A 574 -19.27 23.76 13.59
CA GLU A 574 -17.87 23.31 13.62
C GLU A 574 -16.92 24.21 12.80
N TYR A 575 -17.23 25.50 12.73
CA TYR A 575 -16.39 26.50 12.10
C TYR A 575 -15.65 27.31 13.16
N THR A 576 -14.50 27.85 12.79
CA THR A 576 -13.76 28.80 13.62
C THR A 576 -13.66 30.16 12.93
N LEU A 577 -13.88 31.24 13.70
CA LEU A 577 -13.69 32.60 13.23
C LEU A 577 -12.20 32.95 13.22
N MET A 578 -11.67 33.27 12.06
CA MET A 578 -10.26 33.60 11.90
C MET A 578 -10.07 34.63 10.79
N SER A 579 -9.25 35.66 10.98
CA SER A 579 -8.92 36.64 9.93
C SER A 579 -10.13 37.23 9.17
N GLY A 580 -11.29 37.37 9.84
CA GLY A 580 -12.53 37.88 9.23
C GLY A 580 -13.34 36.86 8.41
N GLY A 581 -13.03 35.57 8.47
CA GLY A 581 -13.75 34.49 7.79
C GLY A 581 -14.12 33.32 8.71
N CYS A 582 -15.04 32.46 8.25
CA CYS A 582 -15.40 31.21 8.92
C CYS A 582 -14.74 30.02 8.21
N TYR A 583 -13.95 29.24 8.94
CA TYR A 583 -13.22 28.10 8.40
C TYR A 583 -13.61 26.81 9.10
N GLY A 584 -14.02 25.80 8.35
CA GLY A 584 -14.44 24.51 8.87
C GLY A 584 -13.23 23.71 9.38
N VAL A 585 -13.35 23.06 10.55
CA VAL A 585 -12.22 22.31 11.14
C VAL A 585 -12.05 20.89 10.59
N ALA A 586 -13.03 20.39 9.84
CA ALA A 586 -12.96 19.07 9.20
C ALA A 586 -12.06 19.03 7.96
N LYS A 587 -11.86 20.18 7.30
CA LYS A 587 -11.12 20.30 6.03
C LYS A 587 -10.13 21.46 6.08
N LEU A 588 -9.17 21.49 5.15
CA LEU A 588 -8.33 22.66 4.98
C LEU A 588 -9.19 23.84 4.44
N PRO A 589 -8.85 25.08 4.77
CA PRO A 589 -7.69 25.47 5.58
C PRO A 589 -7.95 25.49 7.09
N GLY A 590 -9.21 25.39 7.56
CA GLY A 590 -9.53 25.49 8.99
C GLY A 590 -8.85 24.41 9.85
N LYS A 591 -8.77 23.17 9.35
CA LYS A 591 -8.06 22.04 9.98
C LYS A 591 -6.59 22.34 10.31
N ALA A 592 -5.93 23.20 9.54
CA ALA A 592 -4.52 23.53 9.77
C ALA A 592 -4.30 24.46 10.98
N VAL A 593 -5.35 25.12 11.47
CA VAL A 593 -5.25 26.04 12.61
C VAL A 593 -6.00 25.50 13.83
N CYS A 594 -7.12 24.82 13.60
CA CYS A 594 -7.99 24.32 14.64
C CYS A 594 -8.42 22.88 14.37
N THR A 595 -8.25 21.99 15.34
CA THR A 595 -8.64 20.57 15.22
C THR A 595 -10.05 20.31 15.72
N THR A 596 -10.59 21.16 16.59
CA THR A 596 -11.96 21.06 17.10
C THR A 596 -12.53 22.44 17.35
N ALA A 597 -13.73 22.70 16.85
CA ALA A 597 -14.45 23.95 17.06
C ALA A 597 -15.87 23.70 17.56
N ASN A 598 -16.37 24.63 18.37
CA ASN A 598 -17.74 24.62 18.87
C ASN A 598 -18.29 26.05 18.87
N ASN A 599 -19.52 26.23 18.38
CA ASN A 599 -20.21 27.52 18.32
C ASN A 599 -19.38 28.64 17.67
N GLY A 600 -18.65 28.32 16.59
CA GLY A 600 -17.83 29.30 15.89
C GLY A 600 -16.45 29.58 16.49
N LYS A 601 -16.09 28.90 17.60
CA LYS A 601 -14.84 29.12 18.34
C LYS A 601 -13.98 27.87 18.32
N CYS A 602 -12.66 28.06 18.18
CA CYS A 602 -11.73 26.95 18.33
C CYS A 602 -11.68 26.50 19.80
N THR A 603 -11.69 25.20 20.05
CA THR A 603 -11.51 24.62 21.38
C THR A 603 -10.19 23.87 21.52
N MET A 604 -9.56 23.50 20.39
CA MET A 604 -8.28 22.82 20.34
C MET A 604 -7.43 23.31 19.15
N CYS A 605 -6.29 23.92 19.43
CA CYS A 605 -5.40 24.49 18.41
C CYS A 605 -4.53 23.41 17.75
N ALA A 606 -4.45 23.42 16.42
CA ALA A 606 -3.65 22.46 15.65
C ALA A 606 -2.14 22.61 15.88
N ALA A 607 -1.68 23.83 16.19
CA ALA A 607 -0.27 24.15 16.37
C ALA A 607 0.39 23.41 17.56
N ASN A 608 -0.35 23.15 18.63
CA ASN A 608 0.20 22.59 19.88
C ASN A 608 -0.73 21.63 20.62
N ASN A 609 -1.90 21.31 20.05
CA ASN A 609 -2.93 20.48 20.68
C ASN A 609 -3.32 20.99 22.10
N ARG A 610 -3.44 22.32 22.25
CA ARG A 610 -3.91 22.94 23.49
C ARG A 610 -5.15 23.79 23.26
N ALA A 611 -5.87 24.04 24.36
CA ALA A 611 -6.96 25.00 24.36
C ALA A 611 -6.43 26.41 24.02
N PRO A 612 -7.17 27.20 23.21
CA PRO A 612 -6.77 28.55 22.88
C PRO A 612 -6.71 29.45 24.11
N VAL A 613 -5.71 30.34 24.16
CA VAL A 613 -5.56 31.34 25.21
C VAL A 613 -6.24 32.63 24.75
N GLN A 614 -7.13 33.19 25.56
CA GLN A 614 -7.96 34.35 25.17
C GLN A 614 -8.74 34.13 23.86
N GLU A 615 -9.25 32.91 23.66
CA GLU A 615 -10.02 32.51 22.46
C GLU A 615 -9.21 32.54 21.14
N LYS A 616 -7.88 32.62 21.20
CA LYS A 616 -6.99 32.60 20.03
C LYS A 616 -5.96 31.49 20.11
N CYS A 617 -5.70 30.86 18.97
CA CYS A 617 -4.58 29.94 18.81
C CYS A 617 -3.27 30.71 18.58
N PRO A 618 -2.11 30.15 18.97
CA PRO A 618 -0.83 30.82 18.77
C PRO A 618 -0.54 30.98 17.27
N GLU A 619 0.06 32.11 16.91
CA GLU A 619 0.57 32.36 15.56
C GLU A 619 2.00 31.85 15.46
N CYS A 620 2.21 30.84 14.62
CA CYS A 620 3.55 30.29 14.37
C CYS A 620 4.33 31.19 13.40
N SER A 621 5.66 31.17 13.54
CA SER A 621 6.57 31.87 12.61
C SER A 621 6.41 31.37 11.17
N GLU A 622 6.86 32.17 10.20
CA GLU A 622 6.86 31.76 8.78
C GLU A 622 7.54 30.39 8.59
N GLY A 623 6.92 29.53 7.79
CA GLY A 623 7.42 28.18 7.52
C GLY A 623 7.17 27.17 8.64
N CYS A 624 6.55 27.56 9.75
CA CYS A 624 6.27 26.68 10.89
C CYS A 624 4.83 26.17 10.88
N ALA A 625 4.65 24.84 10.99
CA ALA A 625 3.36 24.17 11.06
C ALA A 625 2.87 23.98 12.50
N LYS A 626 3.79 23.65 13.42
CA LYS A 626 3.49 23.45 14.85
C LYS A 626 4.42 24.25 15.72
N CYS A 627 3.86 24.95 16.70
CA CYS A 627 4.59 25.82 17.59
C CYS A 627 3.91 25.95 18.95
N ASN A 628 4.71 26.13 20.00
CA ASN A 628 4.17 26.50 21.32
C ASN A 628 3.87 28.01 21.41
N ASP A 629 4.73 28.80 20.78
CA ASP A 629 4.65 30.25 20.62
C ASP A 629 5.39 30.66 19.33
N SER A 630 5.36 31.95 18.98
CA SER A 630 5.92 32.47 17.74
C SER A 630 7.43 32.25 17.54
N ASN A 631 8.19 31.83 18.55
CA ASN A 631 9.63 31.56 18.46
C ASN A 631 10.03 30.10 18.71
N ALA A 632 9.07 29.21 19.02
CA ALA A 632 9.35 27.82 19.39
C ALA A 632 8.73 26.84 18.38
N CYS A 633 9.29 26.76 17.16
CA CYS A 633 8.78 25.85 16.14
C CYS A 633 9.18 24.39 16.40
N THR A 634 8.20 23.51 16.49
CA THR A 634 8.40 22.08 16.70
C THR A 634 8.36 21.30 15.38
N GLU A 635 7.61 21.78 14.39
CA GLU A 635 7.44 21.12 13.09
C GLU A 635 7.31 22.16 11.98
N CYS A 636 8.07 21.98 10.90
CA CYS A 636 8.07 22.88 9.74
C CYS A 636 7.00 22.48 8.73
N LEU A 637 6.52 23.45 7.96
CA LEU A 637 5.65 23.22 6.82
C LEU A 637 6.37 22.42 5.72
N PRO A 638 5.63 21.69 4.88
CA PRO A 638 6.18 21.06 3.67
C PRO A 638 6.99 22.06 2.82
N GLY A 639 8.16 21.63 2.33
CA GLY A 639 9.10 22.49 1.61
C GLY A 639 10.04 23.31 2.50
N TYR A 640 10.00 23.09 3.82
CA TYR A 640 10.90 23.70 4.79
C TYR A 640 11.61 22.63 5.63
N TYR A 641 12.84 22.93 6.04
CA TYR A 641 13.58 22.15 7.01
C TYR A 641 13.78 22.93 8.31
N LYS A 642 13.93 22.22 9.42
CA LYS A 642 14.22 22.81 10.72
C LYS A 642 15.72 23.08 10.85
N GLY A 643 16.08 24.35 11.02
CA GLY A 643 17.45 24.80 11.27
C GLY A 643 17.73 25.13 12.74
N ALA A 644 18.89 25.72 13.02
CA ALA A 644 19.30 26.11 14.36
C ALA A 644 18.32 27.13 15.00
N GLY A 645 18.08 26.97 16.31
CA GLY A 645 17.20 27.86 17.09
C GLY A 645 15.71 27.67 16.83
N ASP A 646 15.29 26.45 16.47
CA ASP A 646 13.89 26.09 16.22
C ASP A 646 13.20 26.96 15.15
N LYS A 647 13.95 27.34 14.10
CA LYS A 647 13.45 28.11 12.95
C LYS A 647 13.37 27.26 11.70
N CYS A 648 12.36 27.50 10.87
CA CYS A 648 12.16 26.81 9.60
C CYS A 648 12.75 27.63 8.45
N PHE A 649 13.48 26.95 7.55
CA PHE A 649 14.06 27.53 6.35
C PHE A 649 13.56 26.76 5.13
N LYS A 650 13.34 27.43 4.00
CA LYS A 650 12.94 26.76 2.75
C LYS A 650 14.01 25.77 2.33
N CYS A 651 13.63 24.63 1.75
CA CYS A 651 14.57 23.64 1.21
C CYS A 651 15.57 24.21 0.18
N THR A 652 15.26 25.35 -0.42
CA THR A 652 16.11 26.08 -1.36
C THR A 652 16.98 27.17 -0.73
N ALA A 653 16.73 27.53 0.53
CA ALA A 653 17.45 28.56 1.26
C ALA A 653 18.49 27.96 2.20
N SER A 654 19.55 28.71 2.50
CA SER A 654 20.60 28.29 3.44
C SER A 654 20.40 28.98 4.80
N SER A 655 20.78 28.31 5.90
CA SER A 655 20.75 28.91 7.24
C SER A 655 22.01 29.75 7.49
N GLY A 656 21.87 30.98 7.99
CA GLY A 656 22.97 31.96 8.09
C GLY A 656 23.86 31.89 9.33
N ASN A 657 23.90 30.78 10.08
CA ASN A 657 24.54 30.68 11.40
C ASN A 657 25.52 29.49 11.49
N ASN A 658 26.30 29.40 12.58
CA ASN A 658 27.22 28.29 12.90
C ASN A 658 26.54 26.91 12.66
N ASN A 659 27.25 25.99 12.00
CA ASN A 659 26.70 24.77 11.39
C ASN A 659 25.71 25.07 10.25
N GLN A 660 26.18 25.82 9.25
CA GLN A 660 25.40 26.25 8.09
C GLN A 660 24.85 25.04 7.32
N ILE A 661 23.53 24.92 7.29
CA ILE A 661 22.80 24.02 6.39
C ILE A 661 22.55 24.78 5.08
N THR A 662 22.94 24.17 3.96
CA THR A 662 22.84 24.77 2.62
C THR A 662 21.61 24.23 1.89
N GLY A 663 20.78 25.13 1.36
CA GLY A 663 19.61 24.73 0.56
C GLY A 663 20.01 24.15 -0.80
N VAL A 664 19.15 23.29 -1.37
CA VAL A 664 19.33 22.73 -2.71
C VAL A 664 18.36 23.41 -3.67
N ALA A 665 18.87 23.91 -4.79
CA ALA A 665 18.05 24.57 -5.80
C ALA A 665 16.89 23.68 -6.29
N ASN A 666 15.73 24.30 -6.46
CA ASN A 666 14.47 23.68 -6.87
C ASN A 666 13.98 22.51 -6.00
N CYS A 667 14.48 22.38 -4.77
CA CYS A 667 14.03 21.34 -3.86
C CYS A 667 12.71 21.71 -3.17
N VAL A 668 11.71 20.83 -3.23
CA VAL A 668 10.39 21.04 -2.59
C VAL A 668 10.13 20.09 -1.43
N SER A 669 10.98 19.08 -1.24
CA SER A 669 10.92 18.17 -0.10
C SER A 669 12.34 17.78 0.29
N CYS A 670 12.72 18.03 1.54
CA CYS A 670 14.08 17.84 2.01
C CYS A 670 14.15 17.46 3.49
N ALA A 671 15.30 16.93 3.89
CA ALA A 671 15.67 16.77 5.30
C ALA A 671 16.99 17.48 5.61
N PRO A 672 17.14 18.05 6.83
CA PRO A 672 18.41 18.57 7.28
C PRO A 672 19.42 17.41 7.50
N PRO A 673 20.73 17.69 7.45
CA PRO A 673 21.75 16.71 7.80
C PRO A 673 21.57 16.15 9.23
N ALA A 674 21.93 14.88 9.43
CA ALA A 674 21.83 14.25 10.74
C ALA A 674 22.67 14.99 11.79
N GLY A 675 22.11 15.15 13.00
CA GLY A 675 22.83 15.65 14.16
C GLY A 675 23.21 17.13 14.13
N ASN A 676 22.58 17.99 13.31
CA ASN A 676 22.94 19.41 13.31
C ASN A 676 24.08 19.75 12.36
N ALA A 677 24.80 18.76 11.81
CA ALA A 677 26.03 18.99 11.06
C ALA A 677 25.79 19.95 9.87
N GLY A 678 26.67 20.92 9.68
CA GLY A 678 26.63 21.79 8.51
C GLY A 678 26.77 20.97 7.23
N GLY A 679 26.17 21.45 6.14
CA GLY A 679 26.14 20.73 4.87
C GLY A 679 24.84 20.93 4.08
N PRO A 680 24.76 20.44 2.83
CA PRO A 680 23.57 20.57 2.02
C PRO A 680 22.40 19.73 2.58
N VAL A 681 21.17 20.21 2.42
CA VAL A 681 19.98 19.40 2.70
C VAL A 681 19.90 18.19 1.77
N THR A 682 19.43 17.05 2.27
CA THR A 682 19.10 15.90 1.43
C THR A 682 17.79 16.20 0.73
N CYS A 683 17.85 16.44 -0.58
CA CYS A 683 16.66 16.69 -1.39
C CYS A 683 16.01 15.39 -1.85
N TYR A 684 14.73 15.20 -1.55
CA TYR A 684 13.94 14.02 -1.96
C TYR A 684 13.15 14.26 -3.25
N ILE A 685 12.72 15.51 -3.49
CA ILE A 685 11.94 15.89 -4.66
C ILE A 685 12.46 17.23 -5.20
N LYS A 686 12.80 17.26 -6.48
CA LYS A 686 13.12 18.48 -7.22
C LYS A 686 11.96 18.85 -8.14
N THR A 687 11.71 20.15 -8.28
CA THR A 687 10.87 20.70 -9.34
C THR A 687 11.77 21.08 -10.51
N ASP A 688 11.53 20.51 -11.69
CA ASP A 688 12.23 20.98 -12.88
C ASP A 688 11.69 22.41 -13.14
N GLY A 689 12.57 23.42 -13.15
CA GLY A 689 12.24 24.84 -12.98
C GLY A 689 11.42 25.53 -14.09
N ASP A 690 10.44 24.87 -14.70
CA ASP A 690 9.52 25.44 -15.68
C ASP A 690 8.14 25.69 -15.04
N ASN A 691 7.72 26.96 -15.00
CA ASN A 691 6.44 27.40 -14.42
C ASN A 691 5.25 27.20 -15.37
N THR A 692 5.34 26.25 -16.30
CA THR A 692 4.32 26.04 -17.33
C THR A 692 3.55 24.76 -17.02
N GLY A 693 2.28 24.90 -16.62
CA GLY A 693 1.38 23.77 -16.39
C GLY A 693 1.28 22.88 -17.63
N GLY A 694 1.85 21.68 -17.54
CA GLY A 694 1.85 20.68 -18.60
C GLY A 694 2.79 19.52 -18.27
N SER A 695 2.19 18.41 -17.84
CA SER A 695 2.64 17.00 -17.82
C SER A 695 4.13 16.59 -17.76
N VAL A 696 4.30 15.47 -17.06
CA VAL A 696 5.43 14.53 -16.94
C VAL A 696 6.67 14.96 -16.13
N ASN A 697 6.70 14.47 -14.89
CA ASN A 697 7.89 14.25 -14.08
C ASN A 697 9.02 13.64 -14.93
N LYS A 698 9.99 14.46 -15.37
CA LYS A 698 11.15 13.99 -16.12
C LYS A 698 12.38 13.71 -15.25
N SER A 699 12.17 13.58 -13.95
CA SER A 699 13.14 13.00 -13.01
C SER A 699 12.79 11.57 -12.58
N GLY A 700 11.73 10.96 -13.16
CA GLY A 700 11.48 9.54 -13.01
C GLY A 700 12.66 8.74 -13.53
N LEU A 701 13.12 7.75 -12.75
CA LEU A 701 13.77 6.56 -13.30
C LEU A 701 13.01 6.17 -14.56
N SER A 702 13.61 6.45 -15.71
CA SER A 702 13.02 6.08 -16.99
C SER A 702 12.73 4.60 -16.89
N THR A 703 11.48 4.23 -17.10
CA THR A 703 11.03 2.86 -17.26
C THR A 703 11.77 2.15 -18.40
N GLY A 704 12.66 2.84 -19.14
CA GLY A 704 13.62 2.30 -20.09
C GLY A 704 15.04 1.99 -19.56
N ALA A 705 15.40 2.33 -18.32
CA ALA A 705 16.75 2.06 -17.78
C ALA A 705 16.87 0.71 -17.05
N ILE A 706 15.75 0.10 -16.62
CA ILE A 706 15.74 -1.19 -15.91
C ILE A 706 15.47 -2.37 -16.87
N ALA A 707 15.08 -2.12 -18.12
CA ALA A 707 14.82 -3.16 -19.13
C ALA A 707 15.63 -3.02 -20.44
N GLY A 708 16.65 -2.16 -20.50
CA GLY A 708 17.25 -1.72 -21.77
C GLY A 708 18.69 -2.11 -22.10
N ILE A 709 19.48 -2.69 -21.18
CA ILE A 709 20.94 -2.88 -21.41
C ILE A 709 21.31 -4.32 -21.78
N SER A 710 20.37 -5.27 -21.84
CA SER A 710 20.70 -6.67 -22.19
C SER A 710 20.33 -7.09 -23.61
N VAL A 711 19.58 -6.27 -24.37
CA VAL A 711 19.14 -6.66 -25.73
C VAL A 711 19.91 -5.94 -26.84
N ALA A 712 20.38 -4.71 -26.62
CA ALA A 712 21.14 -3.98 -27.63
C ALA A 712 22.53 -4.61 -27.90
N VAL A 713 23.20 -5.14 -26.87
CA VAL A 713 24.49 -5.83 -27.04
C VAL A 713 24.31 -7.18 -27.73
N ILE A 714 23.22 -7.92 -27.47
CA ILE A 714 22.94 -9.20 -28.12
C ILE A 714 22.57 -9.01 -29.60
N VAL A 715 21.86 -7.94 -29.96
CA VAL A 715 21.55 -7.64 -31.38
C VAL A 715 22.79 -7.16 -32.14
N VAL A 716 23.68 -6.39 -31.51
CA VAL A 716 24.92 -5.93 -32.15
C VAL A 716 25.95 -7.07 -32.26
N VAL A 717 26.11 -7.89 -31.23
CA VAL A 717 27.02 -9.06 -31.27
C VAL A 717 26.44 -10.18 -32.13
N GLY A 718 25.13 -10.45 -32.05
CA GLY A 718 24.45 -11.42 -32.92
C GLY A 718 24.42 -11.00 -34.38
N GLY A 719 24.27 -9.70 -34.66
CA GLY A 719 24.38 -9.12 -36.00
C GLY A 719 25.81 -9.18 -36.54
N LEU A 720 26.83 -8.91 -35.73
CA LEU A 720 28.25 -9.02 -36.11
C LEU A 720 28.67 -10.47 -36.36
N VAL A 721 28.27 -11.41 -35.49
CA VAL A 721 28.57 -12.84 -35.65
C VAL A 721 27.81 -13.43 -36.84
N GLY A 722 26.55 -13.04 -37.05
CA GLY A 722 25.76 -13.42 -38.23
C GLY A 722 26.34 -12.87 -39.53
N PHE A 723 26.78 -11.61 -39.53
CA PHE A 723 27.42 -10.98 -40.69
C PHE A 723 28.80 -11.60 -40.98
N LEU A 724 29.59 -11.92 -39.96
CA LEU A 724 30.89 -12.60 -40.12
C LEU A 724 30.71 -14.05 -40.62
N CYS A 725 29.75 -14.81 -40.09
CA CYS A 725 29.43 -16.14 -40.60
C CYS A 725 28.93 -16.10 -42.05
N TRP A 726 28.07 -15.16 -42.42
CA TRP A 726 27.63 -14.99 -43.80
C TRP A 726 28.77 -14.56 -44.72
N TRP A 727 29.62 -13.63 -44.28
CA TRP A 727 30.76 -13.15 -45.06
C TRP A 727 31.81 -14.24 -45.32
N PHE A 728 32.12 -15.08 -44.34
CA PHE A 728 33.09 -16.16 -44.52
C PHE A 728 32.52 -17.38 -45.26
N VAL A 729 31.22 -17.67 -45.13
CA VAL A 729 30.60 -18.83 -45.80
C VAL A 729 30.16 -18.51 -47.24
N CYS A 730 29.63 -17.32 -47.51
CA CYS A 730 29.09 -16.98 -48.84
C CYS A 730 30.11 -16.33 -49.78
N ARG A 731 31.23 -15.81 -49.29
CA ARG A 731 32.26 -15.17 -50.13
C ARG A 731 33.34 -16.15 -50.63
N GLY A 732 33.26 -17.42 -50.24
CA GLY A 732 34.14 -18.51 -50.73
C GLY A 732 33.63 -19.23 -51.99
N LYS A 733 32.55 -18.75 -52.61
CA LYS A 733 31.97 -19.36 -53.82
C LYS A 733 31.50 -18.28 -54.80
N ALA A 734 32.43 -17.42 -55.22
CA ALA A 734 32.34 -16.62 -56.43
C ALA A 734 33.73 -16.60 -57.08
#